data_AF-R0KLJ0-F1
#
_entry.id   AF-R0KLJ0-F1
#
_cell.length_a   1.000
_cell.length_b   1.000
_cell.length_c   1.000
_cell.angle_alpha   90.00
_cell.angle_beta   90.00
_cell.angle_gamma   90.00
#
_symmetry.space_group_name_H-M   'P 1'
#
loop_
_entity.id
_entity.type
_entity.pdbx_description
1 polymer ?
#
loop_
_entity_poly.entity_id
_entity_poly.type
_entity_poly.pdbx_seq_one_letter_code
_entity_poly.pdbx_strand_id
1 'polypeptide(L)'
;MSDASEEQIIDDFQQRTRGYWTTQQYERVTALLISWADDELGVASEIDRLKVLLEQHLRYSTQRYHIPSINSEAELSHRLTSFVRECALGERDLAIVYYGGHGDNTVVDEAGYPAWRAKLENGPTVEWFPLQRQLGNAHSDVFVLLDCCYAATKISREFENGQFEILAASSSGSRVPKPGRLSFTSVLIRELKKQIDAGKDVPIRWLQTHLWSASTPPALTESPQYFTLVKRDLPTIRLAPLTAKIAPGFAQKQPAASSFALLSISFTEDPTAHQLADWLKSYPPNTVSEVNIEALILRARFLEGLNEKHHPLQGSILGKVSPSAQAEIIDRMSELSNVMKKSKVLTQAEVALADIPGDLRATTLQNLNSKVAEVSESVEKGILLDSNIDLTAAQDDSVVAACEVDQVISLRQRLLSSASIPDRLDLPRGLITWDKRGKGDGQSRLRTGNIKGRPIVAEIFNYQHLTTATSNEPPPHMMTQFRKMVALLCHPKQENFHILPCLGYTHDWASKTLSLIFEVVWDSFDTQISQMNISGTSTRKFGTPLMLSKYMSKQKRVALGVRVKLAASLAKALESFHKVGWVHKSLKSDNIVFLPPDADADAATVLDQPWLFGFEYSRPEDDSTLLQEDHSLSNNAYRHPERWGKPLIKFKKSHDIYSLGIILLELAYWKPIIGFPEMKSSPGRTLVPTKIRDELLGRLRTEGPHVCGQSFADSIVACLTFEEIAAGLDEFGAHSEFSSRIVNRLASIRGI
;
A
#
# COMPACT_ATOMS: atom_id res chain seq x y z
N MET A 1 0.57 27.58 9.68
CA MET A 1 1.55 26.47 9.54
C MET A 1 1.29 25.88 8.17
N SER A 2 2.30 25.72 7.32
CA SER A 2 2.10 25.20 5.97
C SER A 2 1.63 23.74 6.07
N ASP A 3 0.48 23.43 5.49
CA ASP A 3 -0.02 22.05 5.39
C ASP A 3 0.99 21.24 4.56
N ALA A 4 1.81 20.44 5.24
CA ALA A 4 2.76 19.55 4.61
C ALA A 4 1.99 18.46 3.85
N SER A 5 2.40 18.17 2.61
CA SER A 5 1.78 17.12 1.81
C SER A 5 1.97 15.75 2.48
N GLU A 6 1.06 14.82 2.22
CA GLU A 6 1.11 13.45 2.75
C GLU A 6 2.48 12.78 2.56
N GLU A 7 3.04 12.91 1.37
CA GLU A 7 4.36 12.38 1.02
C GLU A 7 5.49 12.97 1.89
N GLN A 8 5.40 14.24 2.27
CA GLN A 8 6.39 14.89 3.15
C GLN A 8 6.28 14.39 4.59
N ILE A 9 5.05 14.12 5.06
CA ILE A 9 4.82 13.57 6.40
C ILE A 9 5.36 12.15 6.47
N ILE A 10 5.12 11.33 5.43
CA ILE A 10 5.62 9.96 5.34
C ILE A 10 7.16 9.94 5.25
N ASP A 11 7.75 10.74 4.36
CA ASP A 11 9.20 10.81 4.20
C ASP A 11 9.90 11.34 5.46
N ASP A 12 9.41 12.43 6.05
CA ASP A 12 9.97 13.00 7.29
C ASP A 12 9.82 12.00 8.45
N PHE A 13 8.70 11.27 8.53
CA PHE A 13 8.52 10.19 9.50
C PHE A 13 9.51 9.04 9.28
N GLN A 14 9.68 8.57 8.04
CA GLN A 14 10.64 7.52 7.70
C GLN A 14 12.08 7.94 8.02
N GLN A 15 12.45 9.18 7.70
CA GLN A 15 13.77 9.73 8.03
C GLN A 15 13.98 9.81 9.55
N ARG A 16 12.98 10.26 10.30
CA ARG A 16 13.04 10.38 11.78
C ARG A 16 13.04 9.04 12.50
N THR A 17 12.48 8.00 11.90
CA THR A 17 12.41 6.65 12.48
C THR A 17 13.48 5.70 11.91
N ARG A 18 14.30 6.16 10.97
CA ARG A 18 15.42 5.40 10.41
C ARG A 18 16.43 5.06 11.51
N GLY A 19 16.68 3.75 11.70
CA GLY A 19 17.61 3.24 12.73
C GLY A 19 16.95 2.74 14.02
N TYR A 20 15.69 3.08 14.29
CA TYR A 20 14.96 2.63 15.48
C TYR A 20 14.57 1.14 15.44
N TRP A 21 14.57 0.53 14.26
CA TRP A 21 14.12 -0.85 14.03
C TRP A 21 15.17 -1.93 14.28
N THR A 22 16.32 -1.57 14.87
CA THR A 22 17.35 -2.54 15.24
C THR A 22 17.14 -3.01 16.68
N THR A 23 16.72 -4.26 16.85
CA THR A 23 16.62 -4.94 18.14
C THR A 23 18.02 -5.29 18.65
N GLN A 24 18.66 -4.37 19.36
CA GLN A 24 19.93 -4.65 20.03
C GLN A 24 19.65 -5.41 21.33
N GLN A 25 19.90 -6.72 21.33
CA GLN A 25 19.88 -7.54 22.55
C GLN A 25 21.29 -7.52 23.18
N TYR A 26 21.34 -7.26 24.49
CA TYR A 26 22.60 -7.32 25.23
C TYR A 26 23.07 -8.77 25.40
N GLU A 27 24.38 -9.00 25.24
CA GLU A 27 25.01 -10.30 25.46
C GLU A 27 25.46 -10.47 26.92
N ARG A 28 25.77 -9.35 27.59
CA ARG A 28 26.15 -9.32 29.00
C ARG A 28 25.60 -8.06 29.67
N VAL A 29 25.01 -8.23 30.84
CA VAL A 29 24.57 -7.11 31.69
C VAL A 29 25.19 -7.27 33.07
N THR A 30 25.84 -6.21 33.56
CA THR A 30 26.41 -6.19 34.92
C THR A 30 25.91 -4.98 35.68
N ALA A 31 25.41 -5.19 36.90
CA ALA A 31 24.89 -4.15 37.77
C ALA A 31 25.76 -3.96 39.02
N LEU A 32 26.24 -2.73 39.24
CA LEU A 32 26.92 -2.31 40.46
C LEU A 32 25.89 -1.67 41.42
N LEU A 33 25.63 -2.32 42.55
CA LEU A 33 24.69 -1.88 43.58
C LEU A 33 25.47 -1.21 44.72
N ILE A 34 25.28 0.10 44.88
CA ILE A 34 26.06 0.95 45.77
C ILE A 34 25.19 1.45 46.93
N SER A 35 25.73 1.34 48.14
CA SER A 35 25.22 2.02 49.34
C SER A 35 26.38 2.41 50.25
N TRP A 36 26.12 3.18 51.30
CA TRP A 36 27.14 3.44 52.31
C TRP A 36 27.37 2.21 53.21
N ALA A 37 28.58 2.09 53.77
CA ALA A 37 28.87 1.12 54.84
C ALA A 37 28.14 1.52 56.13
N ASP A 38 28.15 2.81 56.44
CA ASP A 38 27.50 3.41 57.61
C ASP A 38 26.09 3.94 57.27
N ASP A 39 25.33 3.19 56.47
CA ASP A 39 23.96 3.58 56.09
C ASP A 39 22.99 3.61 57.28
N GLU A 40 22.23 4.69 57.40
CA GLU A 40 21.22 4.88 58.45
C GLU A 40 19.77 4.75 57.91
N LEU A 41 19.59 4.59 56.59
CA LEU A 41 18.26 4.47 55.97
C LEU A 41 17.71 3.04 55.96
N GLY A 42 18.58 2.03 56.07
CA GLY A 42 18.19 0.62 55.96
C GLY A 42 17.95 0.18 54.51
N VAL A 43 18.65 0.79 53.54
CA VAL A 43 18.49 0.48 52.10
C VAL A 43 18.93 -0.95 51.74
N ALA A 44 19.68 -1.60 52.63
CA ALA A 44 20.21 -2.95 52.41
C ALA A 44 19.14 -3.97 51.99
N SER A 45 17.97 -3.92 52.62
CA SER A 45 16.86 -4.83 52.32
C SER A 45 16.23 -4.60 50.94
N GLU A 46 16.29 -3.38 50.43
CA GLU A 46 15.81 -3.03 49.09
C GLU A 46 16.82 -3.43 48.03
N ILE A 47 18.10 -3.21 48.31
CA ILE A 47 19.21 -3.67 47.48
C ILE A 47 19.20 -5.20 47.35
N ASP A 48 18.93 -5.93 48.42
CA ASP A 48 18.81 -7.39 48.37
C ASP A 48 17.65 -7.85 47.47
N ARG A 49 16.49 -7.18 47.57
CA ARG A 49 15.34 -7.49 46.69
C ARG A 49 15.63 -7.13 45.23
N LEU A 50 16.30 -6.00 44.98
CA LEU A 50 16.71 -5.60 43.64
C LEU A 50 17.71 -6.60 43.06
N LYS A 51 18.72 -7.00 43.85
CA LYS A 51 19.69 -8.04 43.49
C LYS A 51 19.00 -9.34 43.06
N VAL A 52 18.05 -9.82 43.87
CA VAL A 52 17.27 -11.03 43.56
C VAL A 52 16.51 -10.89 42.24
N LEU A 53 15.89 -9.74 41.97
CA LEU A 53 15.21 -9.49 40.69
C LEU A 53 16.20 -9.55 39.51
N LEU A 54 17.32 -8.83 39.62
CA LEU A 54 18.35 -8.75 38.57
C LEU A 54 18.98 -10.12 38.28
N GLU A 55 19.33 -10.89 39.31
CA GLU A 55 19.98 -12.20 39.15
C GLU A 55 19.01 -13.30 38.74
N GLN A 56 17.84 -13.41 39.38
CA GLN A 56 16.95 -14.56 39.19
C GLN A 56 15.95 -14.38 38.04
N HIS A 57 15.43 -13.16 37.84
CA HIS A 57 14.41 -12.92 36.82
C HIS A 57 15.04 -12.41 35.51
N LEU A 58 16.08 -11.56 35.61
CA LEU A 58 16.75 -10.98 34.45
C LEU A 58 18.06 -11.68 34.05
N ARG A 59 18.63 -12.51 34.93
CA ARG A 59 19.92 -13.23 34.72
C ARG A 59 21.12 -12.32 34.54
N TYR A 60 21.11 -11.15 35.17
CA TYR A 60 22.22 -10.20 35.14
C TYR A 60 23.26 -10.55 36.21
N SER A 61 24.52 -10.17 35.96
CA SER A 61 25.57 -10.23 36.98
C SER A 61 25.43 -9.04 37.92
N THR A 62 25.56 -9.23 39.23
CA THR A 62 25.52 -8.13 40.19
C THR A 62 26.77 -8.07 41.06
N GLN A 63 27.18 -6.86 41.40
CA GLN A 63 28.29 -6.58 42.29
C GLN A 63 27.78 -5.61 43.36
N ARG A 64 28.00 -5.92 44.64
CA ARG A 64 27.65 -5.02 45.75
C ARG A 64 28.88 -4.25 46.20
N TYR A 65 28.72 -2.96 46.47
CA TYR A 65 29.79 -2.14 46.99
C TYR A 65 29.29 -1.22 48.12
N HIS A 66 30.02 -1.23 49.22
CA HIS A 66 29.78 -0.35 50.35
C HIS A 66 30.81 0.77 50.33
N ILE A 67 30.35 2.02 50.25
CA ILE A 67 31.23 3.18 50.30
C ILE A 67 31.78 3.28 51.73
N PRO A 68 33.10 3.21 51.92
CA PRO A 68 33.69 3.34 53.25
C PRO A 68 33.63 4.79 53.73
N SER A 69 33.58 5.01 55.04
CA SER A 69 33.52 6.37 55.62
C SER A 69 34.87 7.10 55.63
N ILE A 70 35.95 6.37 55.34
CA ILE A 70 37.31 6.89 55.23
C ILE A 70 37.71 6.83 53.76
N ASN A 71 38.28 7.92 53.23
CA ASN A 71 38.67 8.04 51.82
C ASN A 71 37.54 7.72 50.83
N SER A 72 36.29 8.02 51.21
CA SER A 72 35.06 7.64 50.49
C SER A 72 35.11 7.93 49.00
N GLU A 73 35.56 9.12 48.62
CA GLU A 73 35.62 9.57 47.23
C GLU A 73 36.68 8.82 46.42
N ALA A 74 37.89 8.66 46.97
CA ALA A 74 38.98 7.95 46.30
C ALA A 74 38.65 6.47 46.09
N GLU A 75 38.08 5.82 47.11
CA GLU A 75 37.69 4.41 47.07
C GLU A 75 36.53 4.18 46.08
N LEU A 76 35.51 5.05 46.09
CA LEU A 76 34.41 4.95 45.13
C LEU A 76 34.87 5.21 43.69
N SER A 77 35.72 6.22 43.47
CA SER A 77 36.34 6.52 42.18
C SER A 77 37.15 5.34 41.63
N HIS A 78 37.98 4.72 42.48
CA HIS A 78 38.74 3.51 42.12
C HIS A 78 37.80 2.35 41.76
N ARG A 79 36.72 2.17 42.51
CA ARG A 79 35.75 1.13 42.27
C ARG A 79 34.99 1.30 40.95
N LEU A 80 34.52 2.51 40.65
CA LEU A 80 33.82 2.83 39.40
C LEU A 80 34.73 2.64 38.19
N THR A 81 35.98 3.10 38.28
CA THR A 81 36.99 2.89 37.23
C THR A 81 37.23 1.40 36.98
N SER A 82 37.35 0.61 38.04
CA SER A 82 37.52 -0.85 37.94
C SER A 82 36.28 -1.52 37.35
N PHE A 83 35.08 -1.08 37.73
CA PHE A 83 33.82 -1.59 37.19
C PHE A 83 33.68 -1.36 35.69
N VAL A 84 33.97 -0.14 35.21
CA VAL A 84 33.96 0.18 33.77
C VAL A 84 34.95 -0.72 33.02
N ARG A 85 36.17 -0.90 33.54
CA ARG A 85 37.19 -1.76 32.94
C ARG A 85 36.76 -3.24 32.88
N GLU A 86 36.07 -3.73 33.91
CA GLU A 86 35.63 -5.14 34.00
C GLU A 86 34.39 -5.44 33.15
N CYS A 87 33.49 -4.47 33.00
CA CYS A 87 32.15 -4.71 32.45
C CYS A 87 31.95 -4.19 31.03
N ALA A 88 32.65 -3.12 30.62
CA ALA A 88 32.43 -2.39 29.37
C ALA A 88 33.44 -2.76 28.28
N LEU A 89 33.45 -4.03 27.85
CA LEU A 89 34.41 -4.54 26.86
C LEU A 89 33.84 -4.70 25.43
N GLY A 90 32.52 -4.59 25.23
CA GLY A 90 31.90 -4.73 23.90
C GLY A 90 30.67 -3.86 23.67
N GLU A 91 30.35 -3.63 22.39
CA GLU A 91 29.21 -2.82 21.90
C GLU A 91 27.83 -3.43 22.20
N ARG A 92 27.78 -4.63 22.79
CA ARG A 92 26.56 -5.36 23.18
C ARG A 92 26.50 -5.65 24.68
N ASP A 93 27.26 -4.92 25.47
CA ASP A 93 27.21 -5.00 26.93
C ASP A 93 26.35 -3.86 27.49
N LEU A 94 25.74 -4.06 28.66
CA LEU A 94 25.08 -3.02 29.45
C LEU A 94 25.67 -2.96 30.86
N ALA A 95 26.11 -1.78 31.26
CA ALA A 95 26.57 -1.48 32.60
C ALA A 95 25.47 -0.73 33.37
N ILE A 96 24.99 -1.31 34.47
CA ILE A 96 23.99 -0.69 35.33
C ILE A 96 24.67 -0.20 36.61
N VAL A 97 24.46 1.05 37.00
CA VAL A 97 24.93 1.62 38.27
C VAL A 97 23.72 2.02 39.10
N TYR A 98 23.54 1.41 40.27
CA TYR A 98 22.49 1.76 41.21
C TYR A 98 23.10 2.39 42.47
N TYR A 99 22.53 3.51 42.90
CA TYR A 99 22.80 4.08 44.22
C TYR A 99 21.52 4.22 45.03
N GLY A 100 21.53 3.69 46.25
CA GLY A 100 20.49 3.91 47.25
C GLY A 100 21.09 4.58 48.49
N GLY A 101 20.58 5.75 48.86
CA GLY A 101 21.09 6.47 50.02
C GLY A 101 20.63 7.93 50.10
N HIS A 102 21.27 8.70 50.98
CA HIS A 102 21.01 10.14 51.06
C HIS A 102 21.73 10.88 49.93
N GLY A 103 21.10 11.94 49.43
CA GLY A 103 21.69 12.92 48.55
C GLY A 103 21.42 14.33 49.05
N ASP A 104 22.31 15.25 48.73
CA ASP A 104 22.31 16.64 49.20
C ASP A 104 22.79 17.60 48.09
N ASN A 105 22.49 18.88 48.26
CA ASN A 105 22.87 19.96 47.36
C ASN A 105 23.42 21.21 48.10
N THR A 106 23.83 21.07 49.36
CA THR A 106 24.30 22.19 50.19
C THR A 106 25.77 22.53 49.94
N VAL A 107 26.04 23.29 48.88
CA VAL A 107 27.10 24.32 48.91
C VAL A 107 26.39 25.66 48.72
N VAL A 108 26.62 26.56 49.67
CA VAL A 108 25.98 27.87 49.77
C VAL A 108 26.51 28.76 48.64
N ASP A 109 25.57 29.38 47.91
CA ASP A 109 25.73 30.34 46.81
C ASP A 109 26.26 29.77 45.47
N GLU A 110 25.37 29.78 44.47
CA GLU A 110 25.46 29.19 43.10
C GLU A 110 25.21 27.67 43.01
N ALA A 111 24.14 27.29 42.28
CA ALA A 111 23.65 25.93 42.04
C ALA A 111 24.67 24.80 42.34
N GLY A 112 24.62 24.22 43.54
CA GLY A 112 25.54 23.18 44.00
C GLY A 112 25.55 21.93 43.11
N TYR A 113 26.63 21.16 43.18
CA TYR A 113 26.72 19.85 42.57
C TYR A 113 26.09 18.79 43.50
N PRO A 114 25.37 17.79 42.96
CA PRO A 114 24.77 16.75 43.77
C PRO A 114 25.84 15.93 44.50
N ALA A 115 25.69 15.78 45.81
CA ALA A 115 26.58 14.98 46.65
C ALA A 115 25.82 13.83 47.33
N TRP A 116 26.41 12.64 47.32
CA TRP A 116 25.96 11.48 48.07
C TRP A 116 26.51 11.54 49.49
N ARG A 117 25.73 11.16 50.50
CA ARG A 117 26.17 11.27 51.90
C ARG A 117 25.75 10.07 52.74
N ALA A 118 26.58 9.67 53.69
CA ALA A 118 26.29 8.52 54.55
C ALA A 118 25.15 8.78 55.55
N LYS A 119 25.11 9.98 56.12
CA LYS A 119 24.25 10.35 57.26
C LYS A 119 23.59 11.71 57.06
N LEU A 120 22.43 11.93 57.68
CA LEU A 120 21.66 13.20 57.62
C LEU A 120 22.36 14.40 58.26
N GLU A 121 23.28 14.18 59.19
CA GLU A 121 24.13 15.22 59.80
C GLU A 121 25.56 14.68 59.97
N ASN A 122 26.57 15.54 59.70
CA ASN A 122 28.00 15.28 59.98
C ASN A 122 28.57 13.94 59.44
N GLY A 123 28.05 13.43 58.31
CA GLY A 123 28.55 12.23 57.65
C GLY A 123 29.48 12.54 56.46
N PRO A 124 30.33 11.58 56.04
CA PRO A 124 31.14 11.72 54.84
C PRO A 124 30.25 11.92 53.60
N THR A 125 30.77 12.69 52.63
CA THR A 125 30.10 13.01 51.38
C THR A 125 30.98 12.66 50.18
N VAL A 126 30.36 12.42 49.03
CA VAL A 126 31.04 12.20 47.75
C VAL A 126 30.31 12.96 46.65
N GLU A 127 31.05 13.68 45.80
CA GLU A 127 30.47 14.38 44.66
C GLU A 127 30.11 13.41 43.52
N TRP A 128 28.83 13.38 43.12
CA TRP A 128 28.38 12.47 42.05
C TRP A 128 28.78 12.96 40.65
N PHE A 129 28.73 14.27 40.41
CA PHE A 129 28.96 14.84 39.08
C PHE A 129 30.36 14.55 38.51
N PRO A 130 31.47 14.64 39.27
CA PRO A 130 32.79 14.22 38.79
C PRO A 130 32.87 12.72 38.47
N LEU A 131 32.24 11.88 39.29
CA LEU A 131 32.23 10.43 39.11
C LEU A 131 31.43 10.00 37.89
N GLN A 132 30.35 10.72 37.56
CA GLN A 132 29.57 10.50 36.35
C GLN A 132 30.43 10.58 35.08
N ARG A 133 31.41 11.50 35.01
CA ARG A 133 32.31 11.63 33.85
C ARG A 133 33.20 10.41 33.64
N GLN A 134 33.50 9.65 34.71
CA GLN A 134 34.31 8.43 34.60
C GLN A 134 33.56 7.32 33.87
N LEU A 135 32.24 7.25 34.06
CA LEU A 135 31.37 6.32 33.33
C LEU A 135 31.27 6.69 31.84
N GLY A 136 31.60 7.93 31.47
CA GLY A 136 31.60 8.40 30.09
C GLY A 136 32.64 7.72 29.18
N ASN A 137 33.64 7.06 29.75
CA ASN A 137 34.66 6.32 29.01
C ASN A 137 34.27 4.87 28.69
N ALA A 138 33.07 4.42 29.06
CA ALA A 138 32.59 3.09 28.73
C ALA A 138 32.44 2.91 27.19
N HIS A 139 32.77 1.72 26.68
CA HIS A 139 32.53 1.33 25.28
C HIS A 139 31.16 0.67 25.07
N SER A 140 30.39 0.51 26.15
CA SER A 140 29.11 -0.17 26.22
C SER A 140 28.01 0.78 26.66
N ASP A 141 26.74 0.36 26.56
CA ASP A 141 25.64 1.16 27.10
C ASP A 141 25.73 1.25 28.62
N VAL A 142 25.34 2.39 29.18
CA VAL A 142 25.36 2.71 30.61
C VAL A 142 23.97 3.15 31.06
N PHE A 143 23.45 2.50 32.08
CA PHE A 143 22.19 2.88 32.73
C PHE A 143 22.43 3.19 34.21
N VAL A 144 22.08 4.40 34.65
CA VAL A 144 22.23 4.82 36.05
C VAL A 144 20.87 4.98 36.71
N LEU A 145 20.70 4.34 37.86
CA LEU A 145 19.48 4.36 38.66
C LEU A 145 19.78 4.99 40.03
N LEU A 146 19.14 6.12 40.34
CA LEU A 146 19.41 6.90 41.54
C LEU A 146 18.19 6.95 42.46
N ASP A 147 18.27 6.24 43.58
CA ASP A 147 17.30 6.29 44.68
C ASP A 147 17.84 7.18 45.82
N CYS A 148 17.89 8.49 45.55
CA CYS A 148 18.31 9.51 46.50
C CYS A 148 17.67 10.87 46.21
N CYS A 149 17.62 11.74 47.23
CA CYS A 149 17.19 13.12 47.07
C CYS A 149 18.23 13.92 46.24
N TYR A 150 17.80 14.90 45.43
CA TYR A 150 18.68 15.78 44.65
C TYR A 150 19.55 15.07 43.59
N ALA A 151 19.20 13.86 43.18
CA ALA A 151 19.96 13.00 42.27
C ALA A 151 20.29 13.59 40.87
N ALA A 152 19.61 14.66 40.46
CA ALA A 152 19.43 15.03 39.06
C ALA A 152 19.77 16.49 38.68
N THR A 153 20.44 17.25 39.55
CA THR A 153 20.58 18.71 39.39
C THR A 153 21.57 19.17 38.32
N LYS A 154 22.60 18.38 37.99
CA LYS A 154 23.60 18.69 36.95
C LYS A 154 24.09 17.43 36.25
N ILE A 155 24.28 17.48 34.93
CA ILE A 155 24.58 16.30 34.10
C ILE A 155 25.56 16.70 32.96
N SER A 156 26.59 15.90 32.68
CA SER A 156 27.64 16.17 31.66
C SER A 156 27.33 15.52 30.30
N ARG A 157 27.28 16.29 29.21
CA ARG A 157 26.86 15.84 27.86
C ARG A 157 28.00 15.33 26.95
N GLU A 158 28.93 14.57 27.51
CA GLU A 158 30.13 14.09 26.80
C GLU A 158 30.20 12.57 26.67
N PHE A 159 29.16 11.94 26.10
CA PHE A 159 29.17 10.50 25.79
C PHE A 159 29.10 10.24 24.29
N GLU A 160 30.11 9.56 23.75
CA GLU A 160 30.22 9.27 22.31
C GLU A 160 29.99 7.79 21.96
N ASN A 161 30.16 6.88 22.93
CA ASN A 161 30.20 5.43 22.70
C ASN A 161 28.98 4.70 23.29
N GLY A 162 27.90 4.60 22.52
CA GLY A 162 26.67 3.90 22.93
C GLY A 162 25.64 4.82 23.61
N GLN A 163 24.82 4.24 24.48
CA GLN A 163 23.79 4.94 25.24
C GLN A 163 24.20 5.23 26.67
N PHE A 164 23.76 6.38 27.19
CA PHE A 164 23.90 6.71 28.60
C PHE A 164 22.60 7.35 29.09
N GLU A 165 21.85 6.58 29.88
CA GLU A 165 20.55 6.98 30.43
C GLU A 165 20.58 7.02 31.96
N ILE A 166 19.88 8.00 32.54
CA ILE A 166 19.76 8.17 34.00
C ILE A 166 18.28 8.22 34.36
N LEU A 167 17.86 7.39 35.32
CA LEU A 167 16.54 7.44 35.97
C LEU A 167 16.71 7.71 37.46
N ALA A 168 16.12 8.81 37.94
CA ALA A 168 16.25 9.28 39.31
C ALA A 168 14.88 9.38 40.03
N ALA A 169 14.87 9.11 41.34
CA ALA A 169 13.65 9.03 42.14
C ALA A 169 12.91 10.36 42.33
N SER A 170 13.59 11.51 42.35
CA SER A 170 12.94 12.82 42.52
C SER A 170 13.72 13.99 41.89
N SER A 171 13.01 15.12 41.71
CA SER A 171 13.59 16.41 41.32
C SER A 171 14.26 17.14 42.50
N SER A 172 15.01 18.21 42.20
CA SER A 172 15.66 19.07 43.20
C SER A 172 14.67 19.52 44.28
N GLY A 173 14.97 19.26 45.56
CA GLY A 173 14.22 19.79 46.70
C GLY A 173 13.23 18.84 47.38
N SER A 174 12.84 17.74 46.76
CA SER A 174 11.82 16.82 47.29
C SER A 174 12.41 15.66 48.12
N ARG A 175 11.84 15.39 49.30
CA ARG A 175 12.21 14.23 50.14
C ARG A 175 11.53 12.96 49.62
N VAL A 176 12.34 11.96 49.26
CA VAL A 176 11.87 10.63 48.84
C VAL A 176 11.44 9.81 50.08
N PRO A 177 10.40 8.96 49.99
CA PRO A 177 10.03 8.06 51.09
C PRO A 177 11.19 7.17 51.54
N LYS A 178 11.29 6.90 52.85
CA LYS A 178 12.23 5.91 53.40
C LYS A 178 11.99 4.52 52.80
N PRO A 179 13.00 3.63 52.84
CA PRO A 179 12.85 2.23 52.43
C PRO A 179 11.57 1.59 52.97
N GLY A 180 10.78 0.98 52.07
CA GLY A 180 9.44 0.53 52.38
C GLY A 180 8.55 0.31 51.15
N ARG A 181 7.28 -0.03 51.36
CA ARG A 181 6.35 -0.43 50.26
C ARG A 181 6.12 0.64 49.18
N LEU A 182 6.38 1.91 49.50
CA LEU A 182 6.17 3.07 48.63
C LEU A 182 7.48 3.74 48.20
N SER A 183 8.65 3.15 48.52
CA SER A 183 9.94 3.67 48.05
C SER A 183 10.07 3.50 46.54
N PHE A 184 10.94 4.31 45.94
CA PHE A 184 11.25 4.24 44.52
C PHE A 184 11.69 2.82 44.12
N THR A 185 12.67 2.26 44.83
CA THR A 185 13.16 0.91 44.57
C THR A 185 12.06 -0.16 44.70
N SER A 186 11.15 -0.06 45.67
CA SER A 186 10.08 -1.05 45.83
C SER A 186 9.02 -1.00 44.73
N VAL A 187 8.62 0.19 44.29
CA VAL A 187 7.67 0.36 43.18
C VAL A 187 8.31 -0.11 41.87
N LEU A 188 9.58 0.24 41.64
CA LEU A 188 10.36 -0.20 40.48
C LEU A 188 10.43 -1.73 40.40
N ILE A 189 10.82 -2.41 41.49
CA ILE A 189 10.92 -3.88 41.52
C ILE A 189 9.59 -4.52 41.16
N ARG A 190 8.49 -4.02 41.71
CA ARG A 190 7.16 -4.58 41.46
C ARG A 190 6.74 -4.43 40.00
N GLU A 191 6.93 -3.25 39.42
CA GLU A 191 6.51 -3.01 38.03
C GLU A 191 7.40 -3.77 37.05
N LEU A 192 8.73 -3.77 37.26
CA LEU A 192 9.65 -4.59 36.46
C LEU A 192 9.25 -6.06 36.52
N LYS A 193 9.05 -6.61 37.72
CA LYS A 193 8.64 -8.01 37.89
C LYS A 193 7.34 -8.32 37.15
N LYS A 194 6.32 -7.47 37.29
CA LYS A 194 5.02 -7.63 36.62
C LYS A 194 5.16 -7.69 35.10
N GLN A 195 5.99 -6.82 34.50
CA GLN A 195 6.18 -6.80 33.05
C GLN A 195 7.03 -7.99 32.57
N ILE A 196 8.07 -8.36 33.32
CA ILE A 196 8.94 -9.51 33.01
C ILE A 196 8.16 -10.82 33.11
N ASP A 197 7.34 -11.00 34.14
CA ASP A 197 6.48 -12.18 34.33
C ASP A 197 5.43 -12.27 33.20
N ALA A 198 5.04 -11.14 32.60
CA ALA A 198 4.19 -11.07 31.41
C ALA A 198 4.95 -11.29 30.08
N GLY A 199 6.25 -11.61 30.13
CA GLY A 199 7.09 -11.86 28.96
C GLY A 199 7.41 -10.60 28.14
N LYS A 200 7.39 -9.42 28.78
CA LYS A 200 7.64 -8.14 28.11
C LYS A 200 9.02 -7.57 28.47
N ASP A 201 9.67 -6.99 27.47
CA ASP A 201 10.87 -6.18 27.66
C ASP A 201 10.46 -4.78 28.12
N VAL A 202 11.22 -4.18 29.03
CA VAL A 202 10.84 -2.92 29.68
C VAL A 202 11.75 -1.76 29.24
N PRO A 203 11.26 -0.80 28.45
CA PRO A 203 12.01 0.42 28.10
C PRO A 203 12.18 1.34 29.32
N ILE A 204 13.35 1.97 29.49
CA ILE A 204 13.59 2.90 30.62
C ILE A 204 12.68 4.13 30.55
N ARG A 205 12.48 4.71 29.37
CA ARG A 205 11.56 5.84 29.18
C ARG A 205 10.11 5.50 29.57
N TRP A 206 9.68 4.26 29.33
CA TRP A 206 8.37 3.77 29.73
C TRP A 206 8.25 3.68 31.26
N LEU A 207 9.31 3.23 31.95
CA LEU A 207 9.34 3.18 33.42
C LEU A 207 9.12 4.56 34.03
N GLN A 208 9.75 5.61 33.49
CA GLN A 208 9.60 6.97 34.03
C GLN A 208 8.13 7.41 34.07
N THR A 209 7.38 7.17 33.01
CA THR A 209 5.95 7.54 32.94
C THR A 209 5.06 6.64 33.80
N HIS A 210 5.36 5.33 33.86
CA HIS A 210 4.48 4.35 34.51
C HIS A 210 4.67 4.25 36.02
N LEU A 211 5.85 4.60 36.55
CA LEU A 211 6.08 4.67 37.98
C LEU A 211 5.28 5.82 38.66
N TRP A 212 4.85 6.83 37.87
CA TRP A 212 4.14 8.02 38.32
C TRP A 212 2.63 8.04 37.98
N SER A 213 2.15 7.12 37.15
CA SER A 213 0.76 7.14 36.67
C SER A 213 -0.27 6.78 37.75
N ALA A 214 -1.31 7.60 37.90
CA ALA A 214 -2.42 7.41 38.84
C ALA A 214 -3.21 6.10 38.60
N SER A 215 -3.06 5.49 37.43
CA SER A 215 -3.75 4.26 37.02
C SER A 215 -3.14 2.98 37.60
N THR A 216 -1.95 3.05 38.24
CA THR A 216 -1.22 1.89 38.77
C THR A 216 -0.89 2.06 40.26
N PRO A 217 -1.86 1.85 41.17
CA PRO A 217 -1.61 1.97 42.59
C PRO A 217 -0.80 0.78 43.15
N PRO A 218 0.12 1.02 44.10
CA PRO A 218 0.56 2.33 44.57
C PRO A 218 1.63 2.96 43.64
N ALA A 219 1.33 4.15 43.14
CA ALA A 219 2.26 5.00 42.38
C ALA A 219 3.25 5.71 43.32
N LEU A 220 4.35 6.22 42.77
CA LEU A 220 5.29 7.06 43.52
C LEU A 220 4.61 8.34 44.01
N THR A 221 5.14 8.91 45.08
CA THR A 221 4.70 10.21 45.65
C THR A 221 5.47 11.40 45.09
N GLU A 222 6.65 11.18 44.49
CA GLU A 222 7.43 12.16 43.72
C GLU A 222 7.65 11.73 42.26
N SER A 223 7.71 12.71 41.35
CA SER A 223 7.85 12.44 39.91
C SER A 223 9.29 12.05 39.55
N PRO A 224 9.51 10.83 39.04
CA PRO A 224 10.83 10.37 38.66
C PRO A 224 11.37 11.15 37.46
N GLN A 225 12.66 11.45 37.49
CA GLN A 225 13.34 12.24 36.49
C GLN A 225 14.15 11.34 35.55
N TYR A 226 14.08 11.60 34.24
CA TYR A 226 14.79 10.84 33.21
C TYR A 226 15.67 11.76 32.37
N PHE A 227 16.90 11.34 32.11
CA PHE A 227 17.88 12.09 31.32
C PHE A 227 18.66 11.18 30.38
N THR A 228 19.10 11.74 29.24
CA THR A 228 20.03 11.10 28.30
C THR A 228 21.25 11.99 28.09
N LEU A 229 22.43 11.37 27.95
CA LEU A 229 23.71 12.08 27.76
C LEU A 229 24.33 11.92 26.38
N VAL A 230 23.63 11.25 25.48
CA VAL A 230 24.09 11.03 24.12
C VAL A 230 23.71 12.24 23.26
N LYS A 231 24.59 12.61 22.31
CA LYS A 231 24.27 13.61 21.26
C LYS A 231 23.40 13.04 20.13
N ARG A 232 23.26 11.71 20.05
CA ARG A 232 22.56 10.98 19.00
C ARG A 232 21.20 10.47 19.52
N ASP A 233 20.20 10.51 18.66
CA ASP A 233 18.83 10.04 18.92
C ASP A 233 18.79 8.49 18.84
N LEU A 234 19.35 7.81 19.86
CA LEU A 234 19.41 6.35 19.97
C LEU A 234 18.14 5.79 20.66
N PRO A 235 17.73 4.53 20.36
CA PRO A 235 16.54 3.91 20.95
C PRO A 235 16.76 3.58 22.44
N THR A 236 15.84 3.96 23.32
CA THR A 236 16.05 3.84 24.79
C THR A 236 16.50 2.45 25.26
N ILE A 237 17.30 2.39 26.32
CA ILE A 237 17.76 1.13 26.92
C ILE A 237 16.55 0.27 27.33
N ARG A 238 16.65 -1.05 27.11
CA ARG A 238 15.60 -2.02 27.44
C ARG A 238 16.10 -3.05 28.42
N LEU A 239 15.32 -3.29 29.47
CA LEU A 239 15.57 -4.36 30.44
C LEU A 239 14.77 -5.60 30.03
N ALA A 240 15.48 -6.68 29.77
CA ALA A 240 14.91 -7.95 29.34
C ALA A 240 15.76 -9.12 29.88
N PRO A 241 15.17 -10.30 30.17
CA PRO A 241 15.94 -11.44 30.63
C PRO A 241 17.00 -11.88 29.62
N LEU A 242 18.26 -12.05 30.06
CA LEU A 242 19.32 -12.58 29.18
C LEU A 242 18.98 -14.02 28.73
N THR A 243 19.11 -14.28 27.43
CA THR A 243 18.87 -15.62 26.88
C THR A 243 19.96 -16.57 27.39
N ALA A 244 19.58 -17.77 27.84
CA ALA A 244 20.54 -18.75 28.33
C ALA A 244 21.50 -19.17 27.19
N LYS A 245 22.81 -19.19 27.44
CA LYS A 245 23.78 -19.72 26.48
C LYS A 245 23.47 -21.19 26.22
N ILE A 246 23.15 -21.53 24.97
CA ILE A 246 22.89 -22.91 24.56
C ILE A 246 24.20 -23.70 24.65
N ALA A 247 24.15 -24.92 25.17
CA ALA A 247 25.32 -25.78 25.28
C ALA A 247 26.00 -25.99 23.92
N PRO A 248 27.34 -26.00 23.85
CA PRO A 248 28.06 -26.23 22.59
C PRO A 248 27.66 -27.59 22.02
N GLY A 249 27.07 -27.60 20.82
CA GLY A 249 26.57 -28.80 20.13
C GLY A 249 25.08 -28.78 19.78
N PHE A 250 24.30 -27.87 20.35
CA PHE A 250 22.90 -27.65 19.94
C PHE A 250 22.79 -26.34 19.15
N ALA A 251 22.31 -26.42 17.91
CA ALA A 251 21.98 -25.21 17.15
C ALA A 251 20.79 -24.52 17.83
N GLN A 252 20.94 -23.23 18.11
CA GLN A 252 19.80 -22.38 18.38
C GLN A 252 18.92 -22.46 17.14
N LYS A 253 17.72 -23.03 17.27
CA LYS A 253 16.69 -22.81 16.26
C LYS A 253 16.49 -21.30 16.30
N GLN A 254 17.07 -20.57 15.34
CA GLN A 254 16.78 -19.15 15.19
C GLN A 254 15.26 -19.06 15.28
N PRO A 255 14.69 -18.27 16.22
CA PRO A 255 13.27 -18.00 16.12
C PRO A 255 13.08 -17.50 14.70
N ALA A 256 12.25 -18.23 13.93
CA ALA A 256 12.02 -17.86 12.55
C ALA A 256 11.71 -16.37 12.56
N ALA A 257 12.45 -15.59 11.76
CA ALA A 257 12.19 -14.17 11.55
C ALA A 257 10.87 -14.03 10.75
N SER A 258 9.77 -14.53 11.31
CA SER A 258 8.50 -14.73 10.62
C SER A 258 7.31 -14.12 11.36
N SER A 259 7.54 -13.42 12.46
CA SER A 259 6.49 -12.59 13.08
C SER A 259 6.78 -11.12 12.79
N PHE A 260 6.54 -10.73 11.55
CA PHE A 260 6.37 -9.32 11.20
C PHE A 260 5.03 -8.85 11.80
N ALA A 261 5.05 -7.87 12.69
CA ALA A 261 3.84 -7.19 13.11
C ALA A 261 3.65 -5.98 12.20
N LEU A 262 2.65 -6.04 11.31
CA LEU A 262 2.22 -4.87 10.55
C LEU A 262 1.41 -3.98 11.48
N LEU A 263 1.97 -2.85 11.90
CA LEU A 263 1.28 -1.87 12.72
C LEU A 263 0.59 -0.86 11.79
N SER A 264 -0.74 -1.00 11.60
CA SER A 264 -1.58 0.02 10.99
C SER A 264 -2.16 0.93 12.09
N ILE A 265 -1.99 2.24 11.95
CA ILE A 265 -2.40 3.23 12.94
C ILE A 265 -3.34 4.23 12.29
N SER A 266 -4.57 4.29 12.80
CA SER A 266 -5.57 5.28 12.41
C SER A 266 -5.57 6.43 13.42
N PHE A 267 -5.39 7.67 12.95
CA PHE A 267 -5.35 8.85 13.82
C PHE A 267 -6.69 9.58 13.86
N THR A 268 -7.12 9.99 15.05
CA THR A 268 -8.33 10.82 15.27
C THR A 268 -8.11 12.30 15.00
N GLU A 269 -6.86 12.76 15.10
CA GLU A 269 -6.40 14.12 14.77
C GLU A 269 -5.35 14.06 13.67
N ASP A 270 -4.84 15.20 13.17
CA ASP A 270 -3.77 15.27 12.16
C ASP A 270 -2.42 15.42 12.87
N PRO A 271 -1.75 14.32 13.27
CA PRO A 271 -0.47 14.41 13.94
C PRO A 271 0.63 14.80 12.96
N THR A 272 1.53 15.66 13.42
CA THR A 272 2.78 15.94 12.71
C THR A 272 3.69 14.70 12.72
N ALA A 273 4.58 14.58 11.72
CA ALA A 273 5.60 13.53 11.69
C ALA A 273 6.44 13.46 12.99
N HIS A 274 6.66 14.60 13.65
CA HIS A 274 7.31 14.68 14.96
C HIS A 274 6.49 13.99 16.06
N GLN A 275 5.19 14.30 16.16
CA GLN A 275 4.31 13.69 17.16
C GLN A 275 4.20 12.18 16.97
N LEU A 276 4.15 11.71 15.72
CA LEU A 276 4.17 10.29 15.38
C LEU A 276 5.48 9.62 15.79
N ALA A 277 6.61 10.23 15.47
CA ALA A 277 7.92 9.70 15.84
C ALA A 277 8.10 9.67 17.36
N ASP A 278 7.72 10.74 18.08
CA ASP A 278 7.85 10.84 19.54
C ASP A 278 6.97 9.83 20.27
N TRP A 279 5.75 9.60 19.79
CA TRP A 279 4.89 8.54 20.30
C TRP A 279 5.53 7.17 20.11
N LEU A 280 6.02 6.87 18.90
CA LEU A 280 6.61 5.58 18.58
C LEU A 280 7.93 5.33 19.34
N LYS A 281 8.75 6.37 19.55
CA LYS A 281 9.93 6.35 20.42
C LYS A 281 9.59 6.05 21.88
N SER A 282 8.38 6.40 22.32
CA SER A 282 7.92 6.21 23.70
C SER A 282 7.27 4.83 23.93
N TYR A 283 6.73 4.20 22.88
CA TYR A 283 6.01 2.93 22.95
C TYR A 283 6.32 1.94 21.80
N PRO A 284 7.60 1.62 21.49
CA PRO A 284 7.91 0.74 20.37
C PRO A 284 7.58 -0.74 20.70
N PRO A 285 6.85 -1.48 19.84
CA PRO A 285 6.60 -2.91 20.02
C PRO A 285 7.89 -3.75 19.96
N ASN A 286 7.85 -4.95 20.55
CA ASN A 286 9.05 -5.81 20.72
C ASN A 286 9.68 -6.28 19.39
N THR A 287 8.92 -6.27 18.30
CA THR A 287 9.35 -6.69 16.96
C THR A 287 8.57 -5.88 15.94
N VAL A 288 9.18 -4.81 15.44
CA VAL A 288 8.65 -4.05 14.31
C VAL A 288 9.75 -3.90 13.29
N SER A 289 9.48 -4.37 12.07
CA SER A 289 10.33 -4.18 10.91
C SER A 289 9.94 -2.93 10.13
N GLU A 290 8.66 -2.54 10.20
CA GLU A 290 8.04 -1.55 9.34
C GLU A 290 6.74 -1.02 9.99
N VAL A 291 6.46 0.27 9.82
CA VAL A 291 5.19 0.92 10.20
C VAL A 291 4.59 1.53 8.95
N ASN A 292 3.33 1.17 8.68
CA ASN A 292 2.59 1.70 7.53
C ASN A 292 1.52 2.67 8.04
N ILE A 293 1.63 3.94 7.65
CA ILE A 293 0.63 4.96 7.97
C ILE A 293 -0.43 4.87 6.87
N GLU A 294 -1.69 4.60 7.26
CA GLU A 294 -2.79 4.55 6.29
C GLU A 294 -3.08 5.95 5.72
N ALA A 295 -2.44 6.23 4.58
CA ALA A 295 -2.71 7.28 3.59
C ALA A 295 -4.20 7.66 3.47
N LEU A 296 -5.07 6.65 3.54
CA LEU A 296 -6.50 6.77 3.30
C LEU A 296 -7.22 7.78 4.19
N ILE A 297 -6.90 7.84 5.49
CA ILE A 297 -7.61 8.74 6.43
C ILE A 297 -7.17 10.19 6.21
N LEU A 298 -5.88 10.41 5.95
CA LEU A 298 -5.33 11.74 5.63
C LEU A 298 -5.95 12.26 4.33
N ARG A 299 -6.02 11.40 3.30
CA ARG A 299 -6.68 11.69 2.02
C ARG A 299 -8.17 12.00 2.20
N ALA A 300 -8.91 11.22 2.98
CA ALA A 300 -10.33 11.47 3.25
C ALA A 300 -10.58 12.83 3.93
N ARG A 301 -9.72 13.23 4.87
CA ARG A 301 -9.80 14.53 5.55
C ARG A 301 -9.44 15.69 4.65
N PHE A 302 -8.40 15.55 3.84
CA PHE A 302 -8.04 16.56 2.85
C PHE A 302 -9.22 16.83 1.90
N LEU A 303 -9.87 15.78 1.40
CA LEU A 303 -11.07 15.89 0.57
C LEU A 303 -12.28 16.48 1.34
N GLU A 304 -12.46 16.13 2.62
CA GLU A 304 -13.50 16.72 3.49
C GLU A 304 -13.32 18.25 3.63
N GLY A 305 -12.10 18.72 3.90
CA GLY A 305 -11.80 20.13 4.15
C GLY A 305 -11.99 21.05 2.93
N LEU A 306 -12.02 20.50 1.72
CA LEU A 306 -12.34 21.25 0.50
C LEU A 306 -13.83 21.63 0.43
N ASN A 307 -14.72 20.79 0.95
CA ASN A 307 -16.18 21.02 0.91
C ASN A 307 -16.64 22.10 1.90
N GLU A 308 -15.87 22.39 2.94
CA GLU A 308 -16.21 23.39 3.97
C GLU A 308 -15.96 24.84 3.53
N LYS A 309 -15.32 25.05 2.37
CA LYS A 309 -15.08 26.38 1.78
C LYS A 309 -16.33 26.89 1.07
N HIS A 310 -16.63 28.20 1.17
CA HIS A 310 -17.82 28.82 0.54
C HIS A 310 -17.89 28.62 -0.99
N HIS A 311 -16.75 28.34 -1.62
CA HIS A 311 -16.64 27.86 -3.00
C HIS A 311 -15.70 26.65 -3.04
N PRO A 312 -16.23 25.41 -3.04
CA PRO A 312 -15.44 24.19 -2.79
C PRO A 312 -14.36 23.90 -3.85
N LEU A 313 -14.52 24.41 -5.07
CA LEU A 313 -13.60 24.18 -6.20
C LEU A 313 -12.83 25.46 -6.61
N GLN A 314 -12.95 26.56 -5.86
CA GLN A 314 -12.32 27.83 -6.23
C GLN A 314 -10.79 27.75 -6.05
N GLY A 315 -10.06 27.98 -7.14
CA GLY A 315 -8.59 27.88 -7.19
C GLY A 315 -8.07 26.52 -7.67
N SER A 316 -8.93 25.51 -7.79
CA SER A 316 -8.60 24.22 -8.41
C SER A 316 -8.98 24.21 -9.89
N ILE A 317 -8.29 23.38 -10.69
CA ILE A 317 -8.67 23.06 -12.07
C ILE A 317 -10.11 22.54 -12.16
N LEU A 318 -10.60 21.90 -11.10
CA LEU A 318 -11.96 21.35 -11.01
C LEU A 318 -13.04 22.44 -11.07
N GLY A 319 -12.73 23.71 -10.79
CA GLY A 319 -13.67 24.81 -11.00
C GLY A 319 -13.93 25.13 -12.48
N LYS A 320 -13.16 24.54 -13.40
CA LYS A 320 -13.28 24.75 -14.86
C LYS A 320 -13.96 23.60 -15.60
N VAL A 321 -14.23 22.47 -14.94
CA VAL A 321 -14.90 21.31 -15.57
C VAL A 321 -16.38 21.62 -15.81
N SER A 322 -17.06 20.82 -16.64
CA SER A 322 -18.47 20.99 -16.97
C SER A 322 -19.36 21.12 -15.72
N PRO A 323 -20.45 21.92 -15.76
CA PRO A 323 -21.34 22.10 -14.61
C PRO A 323 -21.92 20.77 -14.08
N SER A 324 -22.20 19.83 -14.99
CA SER A 324 -22.66 18.47 -14.64
C SER A 324 -21.61 17.70 -13.83
N ALA A 325 -20.33 17.79 -14.22
CA ALA A 325 -19.23 17.16 -13.52
C ALA A 325 -18.95 17.81 -12.16
N GLN A 326 -19.02 19.15 -12.07
CA GLN A 326 -18.88 19.86 -10.80
C GLN A 326 -19.95 19.42 -9.79
N ALA A 327 -21.20 19.32 -10.24
CA ALA A 327 -22.32 18.89 -9.40
C ALA A 327 -22.11 17.47 -8.86
N GLU A 328 -21.66 16.53 -9.69
CA GLU A 328 -21.38 15.16 -9.26
C GLU A 328 -20.22 15.09 -8.25
N ILE A 329 -19.12 15.82 -8.49
CA ILE A 329 -17.98 15.85 -7.56
C ILE A 329 -18.40 16.40 -6.19
N ILE A 330 -19.14 17.51 -6.16
CA ILE A 330 -19.61 18.13 -4.91
C ILE A 330 -20.57 17.21 -4.15
N ASP A 331 -21.44 16.49 -4.87
CA ASP A 331 -22.35 15.50 -4.29
C ASP A 331 -21.56 14.36 -3.61
N ARG A 332 -20.58 13.76 -4.31
CA ARG A 332 -19.73 12.69 -3.75
C ARG A 332 -18.89 13.15 -2.57
N MET A 333 -18.33 14.37 -2.61
CA MET A 333 -17.60 14.94 -1.48
C MET A 333 -18.51 15.17 -0.26
N SER A 334 -19.78 15.53 -0.50
CA SER A 334 -20.78 15.68 0.56
C SER A 334 -21.16 14.33 1.17
N GLU A 335 -21.28 13.27 0.37
CA GLU A 335 -21.46 11.90 0.87
C GLU A 335 -20.27 11.44 1.74
N LEU A 336 -19.03 11.70 1.30
CA LEU A 336 -17.82 11.42 2.09
C LEU A 336 -17.83 12.18 3.42
N SER A 337 -18.15 13.48 3.42
CA SER A 337 -18.27 14.28 4.66
C SER A 337 -19.34 13.70 5.60
N ASN A 338 -20.46 13.23 5.08
CA ASN A 338 -21.50 12.59 5.88
C ASN A 338 -21.02 11.29 6.54
N VAL A 339 -20.22 10.47 5.85
CA VAL A 339 -19.60 9.26 6.43
C VAL A 339 -18.56 9.62 7.48
N MET A 340 -17.72 10.63 7.21
CA MET A 340 -16.71 11.14 8.16
C MET A 340 -17.33 11.70 9.44
N LYS A 341 -18.45 12.43 9.34
CA LYS A 341 -19.20 12.93 10.50
C LYS A 341 -19.80 11.78 11.32
N LYS A 342 -20.37 10.76 10.65
CA LYS A 342 -20.89 9.56 11.32
C LYS A 342 -19.78 8.78 12.03
N SER A 343 -18.58 8.68 11.45
CA SER A 343 -17.44 8.02 12.09
C SER A 343 -16.88 8.80 13.29
N LYS A 344 -16.85 10.14 13.23
CA LYS A 344 -16.47 11.00 14.37
C LYS A 344 -17.39 10.78 15.59
N VAL A 345 -18.70 10.65 15.35
CA VAL A 345 -19.69 10.35 16.41
C VAL A 345 -19.46 8.96 17.03
N LEU A 346 -19.10 7.95 16.22
CA LEU A 346 -18.76 6.60 16.71
C LEU A 346 -17.50 6.58 17.59
N THR A 347 -16.54 7.47 17.34
CA THR A 347 -15.31 7.60 18.15
C THR A 347 -15.48 8.47 19.40
N GLN A 348 -16.47 9.37 19.43
CA GLN A 348 -16.75 10.28 20.55
C GLN A 348 -17.75 9.70 21.57
N ALA A 349 -18.46 8.63 21.24
CA ALA A 349 -19.21 7.87 22.24
C ALA A 349 -18.20 7.24 23.22
N GLU A 350 -18.13 7.78 24.44
CA GLU A 350 -17.28 7.33 25.56
C GLU A 350 -17.58 5.88 25.98
N VAL A 351 -17.25 4.92 25.13
CA VAL A 351 -17.16 3.51 25.49
C VAL A 351 -15.69 3.17 25.35
N ALA A 352 -15.10 2.71 26.45
CA ALA A 352 -13.69 2.33 26.56
C ALA A 352 -13.24 1.63 25.27
N LEU A 353 -12.13 2.09 24.69
CA LEU A 353 -11.54 1.64 23.41
C LEU A 353 -11.36 0.11 23.24
N ALA A 354 -11.64 -0.66 24.29
CA ALA A 354 -11.67 -2.12 24.35
C ALA A 354 -13.00 -2.77 23.88
N ASP A 355 -14.11 -2.04 23.78
CA ASP A 355 -15.46 -2.62 23.55
C ASP A 355 -16.08 -2.32 22.16
N ILE A 356 -15.37 -1.65 21.25
CA ILE A 356 -15.84 -1.49 19.86
C ILE A 356 -15.56 -2.80 19.10
N PRO A 357 -16.59 -3.52 18.59
CA PRO A 357 -16.37 -4.76 17.84
C PRO A 357 -15.48 -4.51 16.61
N GLY A 358 -14.48 -5.38 16.40
CA GLY A 358 -13.55 -5.27 15.27
C GLY A 358 -14.26 -5.18 13.90
N ASP A 359 -15.42 -5.83 13.78
CA ASP A 359 -16.26 -5.81 12.58
C ASP A 359 -16.80 -4.41 12.25
N LEU A 360 -17.12 -3.60 13.26
CA LEU A 360 -17.64 -2.24 13.05
C LEU A 360 -16.53 -1.32 12.53
N ARG A 361 -15.30 -1.45 13.06
CA ARG A 361 -14.13 -0.69 12.58
C ARG A 361 -13.78 -1.06 11.13
N ALA A 362 -13.73 -2.36 10.82
CA ALA A 362 -13.47 -2.85 9.47
C ALA A 362 -14.54 -2.34 8.48
N THR A 363 -15.81 -2.37 8.88
CA THR A 363 -16.92 -1.85 8.07
C THR A 363 -16.81 -0.34 7.85
N THR A 364 -16.43 0.44 8.88
CA THR A 364 -16.24 1.89 8.74
C THR A 364 -15.07 2.22 7.81
N LEU A 365 -13.93 1.55 7.92
CA LEU A 365 -12.78 1.75 7.03
C LEU A 365 -13.11 1.34 5.59
N GLN A 366 -13.83 0.24 5.39
CA GLN A 366 -14.28 -0.19 4.07
C GLN A 366 -15.23 0.83 3.44
N ASN A 367 -16.18 1.37 4.22
CA ASN A 367 -17.09 2.41 3.77
C ASN A 367 -16.34 3.71 3.41
N LEU A 368 -15.35 4.09 4.22
CA LEU A 368 -14.49 5.26 3.94
C LEU A 368 -13.73 5.06 2.63
N ASN A 369 -13.05 3.92 2.48
CA ASN A 369 -12.29 3.60 1.27
C ASN A 369 -13.18 3.64 0.02
N SER A 370 -14.38 3.05 0.11
CA SER A 370 -15.37 3.10 -0.97
C SER A 370 -15.72 4.54 -1.34
N LYS A 371 -15.96 5.42 -0.37
CA LYS A 371 -16.36 6.80 -0.62
C LYS A 371 -15.23 7.67 -1.15
N VAL A 372 -14.00 7.45 -0.69
CA VAL A 372 -12.80 8.10 -1.26
C VAL A 372 -12.62 7.67 -2.72
N ALA A 373 -12.76 6.37 -3.02
CA ALA A 373 -12.68 5.86 -4.39
C ALA A 373 -13.78 6.46 -5.30
N GLU A 374 -15.00 6.62 -4.79
CA GLU A 374 -16.10 7.27 -5.53
C GLU A 374 -15.79 8.73 -5.85
N VAL A 375 -15.26 9.50 -4.89
CA VAL A 375 -14.84 10.90 -5.14
C VAL A 375 -13.74 10.94 -6.20
N SER A 376 -12.73 10.09 -6.08
CA SER A 376 -11.64 10.03 -7.05
C SER A 376 -12.10 9.61 -8.44
N GLU A 377 -13.06 8.69 -8.55
CA GLU A 377 -13.66 8.32 -9.84
C GLU A 377 -14.45 9.48 -10.47
N SER A 378 -15.21 10.25 -9.69
CA SER A 378 -15.92 11.43 -10.23
C SER A 378 -14.96 12.56 -10.64
N VAL A 379 -13.87 12.76 -9.90
CA VAL A 379 -12.78 13.70 -10.29
C VAL A 379 -12.12 13.24 -11.59
N GLU A 380 -11.75 11.96 -11.69
CA GLU A 380 -11.20 11.34 -12.90
C GLU A 380 -12.11 11.58 -14.10
N LYS A 381 -13.42 11.28 -13.97
CA LYS A 381 -14.41 11.47 -15.03
C LYS A 381 -14.52 12.94 -15.45
N GLY A 382 -14.61 13.85 -14.49
CA GLY A 382 -14.75 15.29 -14.76
C GLY A 382 -13.58 15.88 -15.53
N ILE A 383 -12.35 15.44 -15.24
CA ILE A 383 -11.15 15.90 -15.94
C ILE A 383 -11.03 15.28 -17.34
N LEU A 384 -11.26 13.96 -17.46
CA LEU A 384 -10.95 13.25 -18.70
C LEU A 384 -11.98 13.42 -19.81
N LEU A 385 -13.25 13.65 -19.44
CA LEU A 385 -14.37 13.79 -20.38
C LEU A 385 -14.62 15.24 -20.80
N ASP A 386 -13.96 16.22 -20.17
CA ASP A 386 -14.06 17.63 -20.57
C ASP A 386 -12.90 18.02 -21.48
N SER A 387 -13.19 18.22 -22.76
CA SER A 387 -12.18 18.59 -23.76
C SER A 387 -11.53 19.96 -23.53
N ASN A 388 -12.11 20.82 -22.68
CA ASN A 388 -11.61 22.18 -22.44
C ASN A 388 -10.60 22.27 -21.30
N ILE A 389 -10.37 21.18 -20.57
CA ILE A 389 -9.45 21.15 -19.44
C ILE A 389 -8.00 21.02 -19.94
N ASP A 390 -7.15 21.91 -19.42
CA ASP A 390 -5.71 21.75 -19.57
C ASP A 390 -5.22 20.61 -18.67
N LEU A 391 -4.96 19.47 -19.29
CA LEU A 391 -4.48 18.26 -18.62
C LEU A 391 -3.10 18.46 -17.97
N THR A 392 -2.29 19.40 -18.43
CA THR A 392 -0.98 19.72 -17.83
C THR A 392 -1.19 20.44 -16.51
N ALA A 393 -2.04 21.47 -16.51
CA ALA A 393 -2.42 22.17 -15.29
C ALA A 393 -3.16 21.25 -14.30
N ALA A 394 -3.88 20.24 -14.79
CA ALA A 394 -4.52 19.25 -13.93
C ALA A 394 -3.52 18.36 -13.17
N GLN A 395 -2.38 17.98 -13.78
CA GLN A 395 -1.34 17.19 -13.08
C GLN A 395 -0.67 17.96 -11.93
N ASP A 396 -0.61 19.28 -12.03
CA ASP A 396 -0.01 20.14 -11.01
C ASP A 396 -1.02 20.53 -9.89
N ASP A 397 -2.29 20.10 -10.00
CA ASP A 397 -3.34 20.44 -9.03
C ASP A 397 -3.32 19.47 -7.83
N SER A 398 -3.26 20.03 -6.62
CA SER A 398 -3.15 19.24 -5.38
C SER A 398 -4.37 18.37 -5.08
N VAL A 399 -5.56 18.73 -5.56
CA VAL A 399 -6.79 17.93 -5.41
C VAL A 399 -6.76 16.73 -6.35
N VAL A 400 -6.23 16.93 -7.55
CA VAL A 400 -6.05 15.88 -8.56
C VAL A 400 -5.01 14.87 -8.11
N ALA A 401 -3.86 15.34 -7.60
CA ALA A 401 -2.82 14.49 -7.02
C ALA A 401 -3.35 13.64 -5.86
N ALA A 402 -4.13 14.23 -4.95
CA ALA A 402 -4.77 13.51 -3.84
C ALA A 402 -5.81 12.47 -4.30
N CYS A 403 -6.28 12.52 -5.55
CA CYS A 403 -7.16 11.51 -6.13
C CYS A 403 -6.42 10.42 -6.91
N GLU A 404 -5.08 10.48 -7.01
CA GLU A 404 -4.22 9.51 -7.70
C GLU A 404 -4.56 9.28 -9.18
N VAL A 405 -5.07 10.31 -9.86
CA VAL A 405 -5.53 10.20 -11.26
C VAL A 405 -4.41 10.47 -12.29
N ASP A 406 -3.19 10.75 -11.83
CA ASP A 406 -2.05 11.18 -12.66
C ASP A 406 -1.70 10.22 -13.79
N GLN A 407 -1.74 8.91 -13.51
CA GLN A 407 -1.44 7.88 -14.51
C GLN A 407 -2.44 7.91 -15.66
N VAL A 408 -3.73 8.13 -15.35
CA VAL A 408 -4.81 8.14 -16.34
C VAL A 408 -4.80 9.46 -17.13
N ILE A 409 -4.49 10.59 -16.49
CA ILE A 409 -4.28 11.88 -17.16
C ILE A 409 -3.08 11.79 -18.12
N SER A 410 -1.97 11.20 -17.68
CA SER A 410 -0.78 11.00 -18.52
C SER A 410 -1.08 10.14 -19.74
N LEU A 411 -1.90 9.08 -19.57
CA LEU A 411 -2.37 8.25 -20.69
C LEU A 411 -3.21 9.07 -21.68
N ARG A 412 -4.12 9.94 -21.19
CA ARG A 412 -4.93 10.83 -22.03
C ARG A 412 -4.08 11.87 -22.78
N GLN A 413 -3.12 12.51 -22.11
CA GLN A 413 -2.20 13.44 -22.76
C GLN A 413 -1.42 12.75 -23.89
N ARG A 414 -0.96 11.52 -23.66
CA ARG A 414 -0.26 10.72 -24.69
C ARG A 414 -1.15 10.40 -25.88
N LEU A 415 -2.44 10.13 -25.66
CA LEU A 415 -3.41 9.93 -26.73
C LEU A 415 -3.60 11.18 -27.60
N LEU A 416 -3.64 12.36 -26.97
CA LEU A 416 -3.83 13.64 -27.66
C LEU A 416 -2.54 14.16 -28.32
N SER A 417 -1.38 13.74 -27.82
CA SER A 417 -0.09 14.21 -28.33
C SER A 417 0.17 13.77 -29.77
N SER A 418 0.53 14.72 -30.62
CA SER A 418 1.00 14.48 -31.98
C SER A 418 2.51 14.21 -32.06
N ALA A 419 3.23 14.30 -30.93
CA ALA A 419 4.68 14.24 -30.86
C ALA A 419 5.27 12.93 -31.41
N SER A 420 6.50 13.03 -31.93
CA SER A 420 7.26 11.88 -32.43
C SER A 420 7.58 10.91 -31.29
N ILE A 421 7.28 9.64 -31.51
CA ILE A 421 7.52 8.58 -30.54
C ILE A 421 8.99 8.16 -30.58
N PRO A 422 9.64 7.92 -29.42
CA PRO A 422 11.00 7.43 -29.40
C PRO A 422 11.16 6.13 -30.20
N ASP A 423 12.20 6.02 -31.02
CA ASP A 423 12.49 4.85 -31.86
C ASP A 423 12.77 3.54 -31.09
N ARG A 424 12.82 3.57 -29.75
CA ARG A 424 13.27 2.47 -28.87
C ARG A 424 12.22 1.40 -28.52
N LEU A 425 11.07 1.37 -29.18
CA LEU A 425 10.04 0.34 -28.93
C LEU A 425 10.18 -0.92 -29.81
N ASP A 426 11.12 -0.93 -30.75
CA ASP A 426 11.47 -2.12 -31.54
C ASP A 426 12.38 -3.04 -30.72
N LEU A 427 11.94 -4.27 -30.52
CA LEU A 427 12.63 -5.29 -29.76
C LEU A 427 13.54 -6.12 -30.68
N PRO A 428 14.81 -6.35 -30.31
CA PRO A 428 15.70 -7.20 -31.11
C PRO A 428 15.13 -8.61 -31.24
N ARG A 429 15.08 -9.15 -32.47
CA ARG A 429 14.53 -10.50 -32.73
C ARG A 429 15.19 -11.59 -31.88
N GLY A 430 16.49 -11.48 -31.62
CA GLY A 430 17.25 -12.44 -30.81
C GLY A 430 16.89 -12.44 -29.33
N LEU A 431 16.09 -11.48 -28.86
CA LEU A 431 15.62 -11.40 -27.47
C LEU A 431 14.48 -12.39 -27.18
N ILE A 432 13.76 -12.83 -28.21
CA ILE A 432 12.54 -13.64 -28.09
C ILE A 432 12.84 -15.10 -28.45
N THR A 433 12.52 -16.00 -27.52
CA THR A 433 12.49 -17.44 -27.76
C THR A 433 11.05 -17.90 -27.93
N TRP A 434 10.70 -18.37 -29.12
CA TRP A 434 9.33 -18.77 -29.42
C TRP A 434 9.08 -20.25 -29.08
N ASP A 435 7.88 -20.57 -28.60
CA ASP A 435 7.48 -21.96 -28.38
C ASP A 435 7.38 -22.73 -29.71
N LYS A 436 7.60 -24.05 -29.64
CA LYS A 436 7.48 -24.94 -30.80
C LYS A 436 6.03 -24.93 -31.31
N ARG A 437 5.84 -24.63 -32.59
CA ARG A 437 4.51 -24.67 -33.23
C ARG A 437 3.93 -26.08 -33.13
N GLY A 438 2.69 -26.19 -32.67
CA GLY A 438 1.91 -27.43 -32.81
C GLY A 438 1.75 -27.79 -34.29
N LYS A 439 1.74 -29.09 -34.62
CA LYS A 439 1.45 -29.57 -35.99
C LYS A 439 0.03 -29.13 -36.38
N GLY A 440 -0.10 -28.09 -37.21
CA GLY A 440 -1.37 -27.67 -37.80
C GLY A 440 -1.67 -26.15 -37.81
N ASP A 441 -0.92 -25.32 -37.08
CA ASP A 441 -1.33 -23.92 -36.82
C ASP A 441 -0.61 -22.88 -37.70
N GLY A 442 -0.59 -23.12 -39.02
CA GLY A 442 -0.09 -22.12 -39.97
C GLY A 442 -0.89 -20.82 -39.87
N GLN A 443 -0.22 -19.72 -39.49
CA GLN A 443 -0.77 -18.36 -39.34
C GLN A 443 -1.74 -18.14 -38.17
N SER A 444 -1.46 -18.69 -36.98
CA SER A 444 -2.17 -18.26 -35.76
C SER A 444 -1.91 -16.78 -35.47
N ARG A 445 -2.97 -15.98 -35.30
CA ARG A 445 -2.92 -14.54 -34.93
C ARG A 445 -2.12 -14.30 -33.65
N LEU A 446 -2.14 -15.26 -32.73
CA LEU A 446 -1.47 -15.18 -31.43
C LEU A 446 -0.36 -16.23 -31.34
N ARG A 447 0.77 -15.86 -30.74
CA ARG A 447 1.92 -16.74 -30.55
C ARG A 447 2.49 -16.59 -29.15
N THR A 448 2.88 -17.69 -28.52
CA THR A 448 3.52 -17.66 -27.20
C THR A 448 5.04 -17.80 -27.31
N GLY A 449 5.73 -17.25 -26.32
CA GLY A 449 7.18 -17.36 -26.23
C GLY A 449 7.69 -16.90 -24.88
N ASN A 450 8.99 -16.63 -24.82
CA ASN A 450 9.68 -16.22 -23.62
C ASN A 450 10.77 -15.17 -23.93
N ILE A 451 10.85 -14.15 -23.08
CA ILE A 451 11.93 -13.15 -23.05
C ILE A 451 12.64 -13.24 -21.69
N LYS A 452 13.92 -13.65 -21.67
CA LYS A 452 14.77 -13.69 -20.46
C LYS A 452 14.12 -14.40 -19.25
N GLY A 453 13.37 -15.48 -19.48
CA GLY A 453 12.66 -16.23 -18.44
C GLY A 453 11.20 -15.80 -18.23
N ARG A 454 10.75 -14.68 -18.80
CA ARG A 454 9.38 -14.15 -18.66
C ARG A 454 8.47 -14.65 -19.78
N PRO A 455 7.29 -15.23 -19.47
CA PRO A 455 6.32 -15.66 -20.46
C PRO A 455 5.72 -14.47 -21.22
N ILE A 456 5.58 -14.60 -22.53
CA ILE A 456 4.99 -13.57 -23.39
C ILE A 456 3.92 -14.14 -24.33
N VAL A 457 2.99 -13.28 -24.73
CA VAL A 457 2.04 -13.50 -25.83
C VAL A 457 2.26 -12.42 -26.86
N ALA A 458 2.34 -12.81 -28.13
CA ALA A 458 2.52 -11.91 -29.25
C ALA A 458 1.32 -11.93 -30.20
N GLU A 459 0.85 -10.77 -30.60
CA GLU A 459 -0.16 -10.61 -31.65
C GLU A 459 0.52 -10.27 -32.98
N ILE A 460 0.25 -11.08 -34.00
CA ILE A 460 0.90 -11.01 -35.32
C ILE A 460 -0.02 -10.35 -36.33
N PHE A 461 0.47 -9.27 -36.94
CA PHE A 461 -0.18 -8.51 -38.01
C PHE A 461 0.57 -8.74 -39.33
N ASN A 462 -0.16 -9.05 -40.39
CA ASN A 462 0.40 -9.19 -41.73
C ASN A 462 0.12 -7.91 -42.53
N TYR A 463 1.12 -7.35 -43.20
CA TYR A 463 0.92 -6.21 -44.10
C TYR A 463 1.13 -6.59 -45.56
N GLN A 464 0.29 -6.03 -46.45
CA GLN A 464 0.38 -6.21 -47.90
C GLN A 464 0.84 -4.90 -48.57
N HIS A 465 1.67 -5.01 -49.60
CA HIS A 465 2.08 -3.84 -50.39
C HIS A 465 1.01 -3.52 -51.43
N LEU A 466 0.42 -2.33 -51.31
CA LEU A 466 -0.36 -1.74 -52.40
C LEU A 466 0.65 -1.16 -53.40
N THR A 467 0.89 -1.90 -54.50
CA THR A 467 1.55 -1.49 -55.77
C THR A 467 3.07 -1.17 -55.78
N THR A 468 3.77 -1.86 -56.70
CA THR A 468 5.03 -1.52 -57.42
C THR A 468 6.21 -0.82 -56.72
N ALA A 469 6.36 -0.90 -55.40
CA ALA A 469 7.57 -0.45 -54.72
C ALA A 469 8.57 -1.60 -54.53
N THR A 470 9.84 -1.38 -54.89
CA THR A 470 10.99 -2.30 -54.73
C THR A 470 11.43 -2.49 -53.27
N SER A 471 10.75 -1.86 -52.30
CA SER A 471 11.08 -1.89 -50.88
C SER A 471 10.18 -2.88 -50.11
N ASN A 472 10.80 -3.73 -49.28
CA ASN A 472 10.09 -4.63 -48.34
C ASN A 472 9.52 -3.90 -47.11
N GLU A 473 9.61 -2.56 -47.08
CA GLU A 473 9.14 -1.76 -45.96
C GLU A 473 7.63 -1.42 -46.03
N PRO A 474 6.92 -1.45 -44.88
CA PRO A 474 5.54 -1.02 -44.82
C PRO A 474 5.45 0.49 -45.11
N PRO A 475 4.32 0.98 -45.63
CA PRO A 475 4.14 2.39 -45.92
C PRO A 475 4.46 3.29 -44.70
N PRO A 476 5.19 4.40 -44.86
CA PRO A 476 5.63 5.23 -43.73
C PRO A 476 4.48 5.71 -42.82
N HIS A 477 3.31 5.99 -43.39
CA HIS A 477 2.12 6.40 -42.62
C HIS A 477 1.59 5.27 -41.74
N MET A 478 1.57 4.03 -42.24
CA MET A 478 1.15 2.85 -41.50
C MET A 478 2.10 2.58 -40.32
N MET A 479 3.41 2.66 -40.56
CA MET A 479 4.41 2.48 -39.51
C MET A 479 4.33 3.58 -38.44
N THR A 480 4.08 4.82 -38.85
CA THR A 480 3.87 5.93 -37.89
C THR A 480 2.67 5.68 -37.00
N GLN A 481 1.53 5.27 -37.58
CA GLN A 481 0.32 4.93 -36.81
C GLN A 481 0.53 3.71 -35.91
N PHE A 482 1.20 2.68 -36.42
CA PHE A 482 1.52 1.48 -35.66
C PHE A 482 2.40 1.80 -34.44
N ARG A 483 3.46 2.60 -34.61
CA ARG A 483 4.31 3.06 -33.49
C ARG A 483 3.53 3.89 -32.47
N LYS A 484 2.59 4.73 -32.92
CA LYS A 484 1.63 5.45 -32.04
C LYS A 484 0.82 4.51 -31.18
N MET A 485 0.21 3.52 -31.79
CA MET A 485 -0.53 2.48 -31.07
C MET A 485 0.38 1.69 -30.11
N VAL A 486 1.60 1.30 -30.51
CA VAL A 486 2.53 0.56 -29.63
C VAL A 486 2.92 1.40 -28.42
N ALA A 487 3.30 2.66 -28.61
CA ALA A 487 3.70 3.55 -27.51
C ALA A 487 2.56 3.78 -26.52
N LEU A 488 1.34 3.88 -27.03
CA LEU A 488 0.14 3.95 -26.21
C LEU A 488 -0.05 2.66 -25.41
N LEU A 489 0.07 1.49 -26.05
CA LEU A 489 -0.05 0.19 -25.37
C LEU A 489 1.03 -0.02 -24.30
N CYS A 490 2.26 0.44 -24.55
CA CYS A 490 3.38 0.36 -23.59
C CYS A 490 3.24 1.30 -22.39
N HIS A 491 2.39 2.33 -22.49
CA HIS A 491 2.14 3.23 -21.37
C HIS A 491 1.49 2.48 -20.19
N PRO A 492 1.84 2.76 -18.93
CA PRO A 492 1.17 2.17 -17.78
C PRO A 492 -0.36 2.37 -17.84
N LYS A 493 -1.09 1.33 -17.44
CA LYS A 493 -2.55 1.27 -17.38
C LYS A 493 -2.97 0.53 -16.11
N GLN A 494 -4.10 0.93 -15.55
CA GLN A 494 -4.76 0.19 -14.48
C GLN A 494 -5.30 -1.16 -14.98
N GLU A 495 -5.50 -2.11 -14.07
CA GLU A 495 -6.00 -3.46 -14.37
C GLU A 495 -7.34 -3.46 -15.09
N ASN A 496 -8.18 -2.46 -14.81
CA ASN A 496 -9.52 -2.30 -15.39
C ASN A 496 -9.52 -2.25 -16.92
N PHE A 497 -8.40 -1.90 -17.58
CA PHE A 497 -8.31 -1.92 -19.05
C PHE A 497 -8.28 -3.33 -19.64
N HIS A 498 -7.97 -4.37 -18.85
CA HIS A 498 -7.83 -5.75 -19.31
C HIS A 498 -6.86 -5.88 -20.51
N ILE A 499 -5.77 -5.10 -20.48
CA ILE A 499 -4.67 -5.18 -21.46
C ILE A 499 -3.42 -5.66 -20.73
N LEU A 500 -2.78 -6.68 -21.27
CA LEU A 500 -1.48 -7.12 -20.75
C LEU A 500 -0.42 -6.01 -20.90
N PRO A 501 0.60 -5.96 -20.02
CA PRO A 501 1.71 -5.03 -20.19
C PRO A 501 2.39 -5.22 -21.55
N CYS A 502 2.35 -4.18 -22.39
CA CYS A 502 2.99 -4.21 -23.71
C CYS A 502 4.47 -3.85 -23.58
N LEU A 503 5.35 -4.69 -24.11
CA LEU A 503 6.80 -4.51 -24.07
C LEU A 503 7.35 -3.80 -25.30
N GLY A 504 6.58 -3.75 -26.39
CA GLY A 504 6.99 -3.19 -27.67
C GLY A 504 6.55 -4.06 -28.83
N TYR A 505 7.31 -4.00 -29.93
CA TYR A 505 7.02 -4.79 -31.13
C TYR A 505 8.29 -5.39 -31.73
N THR A 506 8.12 -6.39 -32.58
CA THR A 506 9.18 -6.88 -33.48
C THR A 506 8.72 -6.81 -34.92
N HIS A 507 9.63 -6.52 -35.83
CA HIS A 507 9.36 -6.51 -37.26
C HIS A 507 10.08 -7.64 -38.00
N ASP A 508 9.30 -8.55 -38.60
CA ASP A 508 9.80 -9.53 -39.56
C ASP A 508 9.58 -9.13 -41.02
N TRP A 509 10.61 -8.51 -41.63
CA TRP A 509 10.63 -8.13 -43.05
C TRP A 509 10.48 -9.30 -44.02
N ALA A 510 10.97 -10.50 -43.66
CA ALA A 510 10.95 -11.65 -44.57
C ALA A 510 9.54 -12.23 -44.70
N SER A 511 8.79 -12.28 -43.59
CA SER A 511 7.40 -12.72 -43.55
C SER A 511 6.39 -11.59 -43.71
N LYS A 512 6.84 -10.34 -43.80
CA LYS A 512 5.99 -9.13 -43.83
C LYS A 512 5.03 -9.07 -42.65
N THR A 513 5.56 -9.35 -41.45
CA THR A 513 4.78 -9.38 -40.22
C THR A 513 5.31 -8.43 -39.17
N LEU A 514 4.40 -7.72 -38.52
CA LEU A 514 4.65 -7.00 -37.28
C LEU A 514 4.10 -7.83 -36.12
N SER A 515 4.81 -7.89 -35.00
CA SER A 515 4.33 -8.60 -33.81
C SER A 515 4.36 -7.69 -32.61
N LEU A 516 3.19 -7.41 -32.02
CA LEU A 516 3.09 -6.73 -30.72
C LEU A 516 3.37 -7.73 -29.62
N ILE A 517 4.19 -7.36 -28.65
CA ILE A 517 4.66 -8.26 -27.59
C ILE A 517 4.09 -7.84 -26.25
N PHE A 518 3.39 -8.76 -25.59
CA PHE A 518 2.79 -8.56 -24.28
C PHE A 518 3.41 -9.51 -23.25
N GLU A 519 3.73 -9.00 -22.07
CA GLU A 519 4.17 -9.79 -20.92
C GLU A 519 2.98 -10.41 -20.21
N VAL A 520 3.11 -11.68 -19.80
CA VAL A 520 2.12 -12.35 -18.95
C VAL A 520 2.59 -12.25 -17.50
N VAL A 521 1.91 -11.39 -16.73
CA VAL A 521 2.20 -11.14 -15.31
C VAL A 521 1.17 -11.87 -14.45
N TRP A 522 1.61 -12.53 -13.37
CA TRP A 522 0.78 -13.36 -12.50
C TRP A 522 0.59 -12.74 -11.11
N ASP A 523 0.21 -11.46 -11.03
CA ASP A 523 0.16 -10.78 -9.73
C ASP A 523 -1.04 -11.22 -8.87
N SER A 524 -2.09 -11.78 -9.47
CA SER A 524 -3.32 -12.19 -8.76
C SER A 524 -3.27 -13.57 -8.10
N PHE A 525 -2.22 -14.37 -8.33
CA PHE A 525 -2.10 -15.75 -7.79
C PHE A 525 -1.13 -15.88 -6.60
N ASP A 526 -0.33 -14.85 -6.31
CA ASP A 526 0.89 -15.00 -5.48
C ASP A 526 0.70 -14.78 -3.97
N THR A 527 -0.50 -14.43 -3.49
CA THR A 527 -0.77 -14.33 -2.04
C THR A 527 -0.98 -15.67 -1.33
N GLN A 528 -1.04 -16.81 -2.05
CA GLN A 528 -1.15 -18.14 -1.42
C GLN A 528 -0.08 -19.18 -1.83
N ILE A 529 0.72 -18.96 -2.88
CA ILE A 529 1.64 -19.98 -3.43
C ILE A 529 3.14 -19.62 -3.23
N SER A 530 3.45 -18.52 -2.54
CA SER A 530 4.84 -18.16 -2.23
C SER A 530 5.49 -19.01 -1.12
N GLN A 531 4.81 -20.01 -0.55
CA GLN A 531 5.36 -20.88 0.50
C GLN A 531 5.76 -22.31 0.06
N MET A 532 5.67 -22.70 -1.22
CA MET A 532 5.90 -24.12 -1.57
C MET A 532 6.87 -24.46 -2.70
N ASN A 533 7.67 -23.54 -3.25
CA ASN A 533 8.68 -23.95 -4.23
C ASN A 533 10.05 -23.25 -4.05
N ILE A 534 10.79 -23.68 -3.03
CA ILE A 534 12.26 -23.59 -3.02
C ILE A 534 12.79 -24.91 -3.58
N SER A 535 12.78 -25.03 -4.91
CA SER A 535 13.76 -25.80 -5.70
C SER A 535 13.26 -25.93 -7.15
N GLY A 536 14.07 -25.46 -8.10
CA GLY A 536 13.90 -25.78 -9.51
C GLY A 536 13.58 -24.58 -10.39
N THR A 537 14.48 -24.32 -11.33
CA THR A 537 14.34 -23.49 -12.53
C THR A 537 13.24 -24.02 -13.45
N SER A 538 11.98 -24.00 -13.02
CA SER A 538 10.83 -24.28 -13.88
C SER A 538 10.27 -22.96 -14.40
N THR A 539 10.52 -22.67 -15.68
CA THR A 539 9.85 -21.58 -16.39
C THR A 539 8.34 -21.77 -16.26
N ARG A 540 7.63 -20.90 -15.52
CA ARG A 540 6.16 -20.93 -15.42
C ARG A 540 5.58 -20.87 -16.84
N LYS A 541 4.89 -21.91 -17.28
CA LYS A 541 4.21 -21.99 -18.59
C LYS A 541 2.70 -21.88 -18.38
N PHE A 542 2.03 -21.18 -19.28
CA PHE A 542 0.58 -21.15 -19.38
C PHE A 542 0.11 -21.98 -20.56
N GLY A 543 -1.16 -22.36 -20.55
CA GLY A 543 -1.80 -23.08 -21.64
C GLY A 543 -1.90 -22.24 -22.91
N THR A 544 -2.35 -22.88 -24.01
CA THR A 544 -2.53 -22.18 -25.29
C THR A 544 -3.57 -21.06 -25.15
N PRO A 545 -3.33 -19.83 -25.66
CA PRO A 545 -4.31 -18.76 -25.64
C PRO A 545 -5.65 -19.17 -26.27
N LEU A 546 -6.76 -18.90 -25.57
CA LEU A 546 -8.11 -19.26 -25.99
C LEU A 546 -8.94 -18.02 -26.28
N MET A 547 -9.42 -17.87 -27.52
CA MET A 547 -10.37 -16.82 -27.89
C MET A 547 -11.78 -17.19 -27.40
N LEU A 548 -12.57 -16.21 -26.96
CA LEU A 548 -13.91 -16.43 -26.42
C LEU A 548 -14.83 -17.18 -27.40
N SER A 549 -14.81 -16.84 -28.68
CA SER A 549 -15.61 -17.50 -29.74
C SER A 549 -15.32 -19.01 -29.84
N LYS A 550 -14.03 -19.38 -29.82
CA LYS A 550 -13.56 -20.78 -29.81
C LYS A 550 -13.90 -21.46 -28.49
N TYR A 551 -13.81 -20.74 -27.38
CA TYR A 551 -14.13 -21.27 -26.05
C TYR A 551 -15.62 -21.61 -25.91
N MET A 552 -16.53 -20.75 -26.37
CA MET A 552 -17.97 -21.03 -26.41
C MET A 552 -18.29 -22.29 -27.23
N SER A 553 -17.55 -22.53 -28.31
CA SER A 553 -17.73 -23.70 -29.17
C SER A 553 -17.23 -24.99 -28.53
N LYS A 554 -16.15 -24.91 -27.73
CA LYS A 554 -15.60 -26.06 -26.98
C LYS A 554 -16.41 -26.39 -25.74
N GLN A 555 -16.71 -25.38 -24.93
CA GLN A 555 -17.34 -25.56 -23.62
C GLN A 555 -18.85 -25.32 -23.72
N LYS A 556 -19.63 -26.39 -23.74
CA LYS A 556 -21.10 -26.31 -23.99
C LYS A 556 -21.90 -25.69 -22.83
N ARG A 557 -21.36 -25.69 -21.62
CA ARG A 557 -22.06 -25.21 -20.42
C ARG A 557 -21.10 -24.43 -19.52
N VAL A 558 -21.50 -23.21 -19.20
CA VAL A 558 -20.84 -22.32 -18.23
C VAL A 558 -21.93 -21.69 -17.38
N ALA A 559 -21.71 -21.57 -16.06
CA ALA A 559 -22.69 -20.96 -15.16
C ALA A 559 -22.94 -19.49 -15.53
N LEU A 560 -24.20 -19.03 -15.44
CA LEU A 560 -24.58 -17.68 -15.84
C LEU A 560 -23.86 -16.61 -15.01
N GLY A 561 -23.66 -16.82 -13.70
CA GLY A 561 -22.88 -15.92 -12.84
C GLY A 561 -21.44 -15.67 -13.35
N VAL A 562 -20.76 -16.68 -13.89
CA VAL A 562 -19.42 -16.51 -14.49
C VAL A 562 -19.49 -15.66 -15.75
N ARG A 563 -20.53 -15.84 -16.58
CA ARG A 563 -20.73 -15.03 -17.80
C ARG A 563 -21.04 -13.58 -17.48
N VAL A 564 -21.83 -13.33 -16.41
CA VAL A 564 -22.16 -11.98 -15.93
C VAL A 564 -20.92 -11.27 -15.39
N LYS A 565 -20.06 -11.97 -14.64
CA LYS A 565 -18.77 -11.41 -14.21
C LYS A 565 -17.91 -10.99 -15.40
N LEU A 566 -17.74 -11.87 -16.39
CA LEU A 566 -17.04 -11.54 -17.63
C LEU A 566 -17.67 -10.33 -18.35
N ALA A 567 -18.99 -10.28 -18.44
CA ALA A 567 -19.71 -9.14 -19.01
C ALA A 567 -19.42 -7.82 -18.27
N ALA A 568 -19.42 -7.84 -16.93
CA ALA A 568 -19.11 -6.67 -16.11
C ALA A 568 -17.65 -6.22 -16.31
N SER A 569 -16.69 -7.15 -16.33
CA SER A 569 -15.28 -6.86 -16.61
C SER A 569 -15.07 -6.21 -17.98
N LEU A 570 -15.72 -6.74 -19.03
CA LEU A 570 -15.63 -6.18 -20.39
C LEU A 570 -16.29 -4.80 -20.49
N ALA A 571 -17.41 -4.59 -19.80
CA ALA A 571 -18.07 -3.28 -19.75
C ALA A 571 -17.21 -2.24 -19.01
N LYS A 572 -16.57 -2.64 -17.90
CA LYS A 572 -15.65 -1.78 -17.15
C LYS A 572 -14.39 -1.44 -17.98
N ALA A 573 -13.84 -2.41 -18.70
CA ALA A 573 -12.76 -2.16 -19.64
C ALA A 573 -13.14 -1.10 -20.67
N LEU A 574 -14.28 -1.27 -21.34
CA LEU A 574 -14.72 -0.32 -22.34
C LEU A 574 -14.99 1.08 -21.75
N GLU A 575 -15.50 1.16 -20.52
CA GLU A 575 -15.62 2.42 -19.78
C GLU A 575 -14.26 3.11 -19.62
N SER A 576 -13.23 2.38 -19.16
CA SER A 576 -11.87 2.89 -19.01
C SER A 576 -11.28 3.41 -20.34
N PHE A 577 -11.49 2.70 -21.45
CA PHE A 577 -11.11 3.19 -22.78
C PHE A 577 -11.80 4.52 -23.11
N HIS A 578 -13.12 4.59 -22.92
CA HIS A 578 -13.91 5.77 -23.27
C HIS A 578 -13.62 6.99 -22.39
N LYS A 579 -13.28 6.81 -21.10
CA LYS A 579 -12.86 7.90 -20.22
C LYS A 579 -11.63 8.61 -20.78
N VAL A 580 -10.61 7.87 -21.20
CA VAL A 580 -9.40 8.46 -21.82
C VAL A 580 -9.59 8.86 -23.29
N GLY A 581 -10.82 8.83 -23.81
CA GLY A 581 -11.13 9.14 -25.21
C GLY A 581 -10.44 8.22 -26.21
N TRP A 582 -10.20 6.96 -25.81
CA TRP A 582 -9.67 5.90 -26.65
C TRP A 582 -10.81 4.99 -27.11
N VAL A 583 -10.83 4.62 -28.38
CA VAL A 583 -11.81 3.70 -28.97
C VAL A 583 -11.11 2.46 -29.53
N HIS A 584 -11.69 1.28 -29.29
CA HIS A 584 -11.11 -0.01 -29.65
C HIS A 584 -11.29 -0.30 -31.16
N LYS A 585 -12.46 0.02 -31.73
CA LYS A 585 -12.84 -0.13 -33.15
C LYS A 585 -12.92 -1.55 -33.71
N SER A 586 -12.37 -2.54 -33.02
CA SER A 586 -12.37 -3.96 -33.41
C SER A 586 -12.85 -4.87 -32.28
N LEU A 587 -13.78 -4.40 -31.44
CA LEU A 587 -14.26 -5.19 -30.30
C LEU A 587 -15.14 -6.36 -30.80
N LYS A 588 -14.70 -7.61 -30.55
CA LYS A 588 -15.42 -8.85 -30.91
C LYS A 588 -14.95 -10.02 -30.05
N SER A 589 -15.68 -11.13 -30.00
CA SER A 589 -15.31 -12.26 -29.15
C SER A 589 -14.06 -13.03 -29.62
N ASP A 590 -13.58 -12.86 -30.85
CA ASP A 590 -12.24 -13.34 -31.27
C ASP A 590 -11.09 -12.57 -30.60
N ASN A 591 -11.37 -11.35 -30.14
CA ASN A 591 -10.40 -10.41 -29.58
C ASN A 591 -10.40 -10.41 -28.05
N ILE A 592 -11.28 -11.20 -27.42
CA ILE A 592 -11.25 -11.49 -25.99
C ILE A 592 -10.54 -12.84 -25.82
N VAL A 593 -9.40 -12.81 -25.14
CA VAL A 593 -8.47 -13.93 -25.02
C VAL A 593 -8.25 -14.30 -23.56
N PHE A 594 -8.25 -15.59 -23.27
CA PHE A 594 -7.97 -16.15 -21.96
C PHE A 594 -6.65 -16.91 -21.99
N LEU A 595 -5.89 -16.83 -20.89
CA LEU A 595 -4.60 -17.49 -20.70
C LEU A 595 -4.72 -18.50 -19.56
N PRO A 596 -5.22 -19.72 -19.84
CA PRO A 596 -5.46 -20.70 -18.79
C PRO A 596 -4.14 -21.12 -18.13
N PRO A 597 -4.07 -21.23 -16.79
CA PRO A 597 -2.86 -21.66 -16.09
C PRO A 597 -2.54 -23.15 -16.37
N ASP A 598 -3.58 -23.97 -16.55
CA ASP A 598 -3.49 -25.38 -16.92
C ASP A 598 -4.59 -25.73 -17.95
N ALA A 599 -4.38 -26.80 -18.73
CA ALA A 599 -5.33 -27.30 -19.72
C ALA A 599 -6.67 -27.74 -19.11
N ASP A 600 -6.64 -28.19 -17.84
CA ASP A 600 -7.81 -28.69 -17.11
C ASP A 600 -8.43 -27.63 -16.18
N ALA A 601 -8.00 -26.37 -16.26
CA ALA A 601 -8.57 -25.28 -15.46
C ALA A 601 -10.08 -25.14 -15.71
N ASP A 602 -10.85 -24.99 -14.62
CA ASP A 602 -12.30 -24.87 -14.72
C ASP A 602 -12.72 -23.53 -15.33
N ALA A 603 -13.96 -23.46 -15.80
CA ALA A 603 -14.45 -22.29 -16.52
C ALA A 603 -14.48 -21.01 -15.68
N ALA A 604 -14.63 -21.10 -14.34
CA ALA A 604 -14.61 -19.91 -13.51
C ALA A 604 -13.19 -19.31 -13.47
N THR A 605 -12.17 -20.14 -13.26
CA THR A 605 -10.77 -19.70 -13.27
C THR A 605 -10.33 -19.19 -14.65
N VAL A 606 -10.74 -19.84 -15.74
CA VAL A 606 -10.34 -19.40 -17.09
C VAL A 606 -10.96 -18.06 -17.46
N LEU A 607 -12.24 -17.84 -17.13
CA LEU A 607 -12.99 -16.65 -17.55
C LEU A 607 -12.84 -15.45 -16.62
N ASP A 608 -12.18 -15.62 -15.47
CA ASP A 608 -11.95 -14.56 -14.47
C ASP A 608 -11.04 -13.44 -15.00
N GLN A 609 -10.11 -13.78 -15.90
CA GLN A 609 -9.10 -12.85 -16.40
C GLN A 609 -9.15 -12.74 -17.94
N PRO A 610 -10.13 -11.98 -18.48
CA PRO A 610 -10.16 -11.69 -19.91
C PRO A 610 -9.06 -10.69 -20.29
N TRP A 611 -8.44 -10.91 -21.43
CA TRP A 611 -7.47 -9.99 -22.03
C TRP A 611 -7.93 -9.54 -23.40
N LEU A 612 -7.92 -8.22 -23.64
CA LEU A 612 -8.28 -7.61 -24.90
C LEU A 612 -7.09 -7.58 -25.86
N PHE A 613 -7.33 -7.96 -27.11
CA PHE A 613 -6.39 -7.94 -28.23
C PHE A 613 -7.06 -7.32 -29.47
N GLY A 614 -6.34 -7.21 -30.59
CA GLY A 614 -6.91 -6.69 -31.85
C GLY A 614 -6.82 -5.18 -31.98
N PHE A 615 -5.75 -4.59 -31.44
CA PHE A 615 -5.52 -3.15 -31.42
C PHE A 615 -5.14 -2.52 -32.77
N GLU A 616 -5.00 -3.29 -33.85
CA GLU A 616 -4.60 -2.83 -35.20
C GLU A 616 -5.33 -1.56 -35.69
N TYR A 617 -6.59 -1.40 -35.27
CA TYR A 617 -7.45 -0.28 -35.65
C TYR A 617 -7.77 0.66 -34.48
N SER A 618 -7.22 0.43 -33.29
CA SER A 618 -7.52 1.21 -32.10
C SER A 618 -6.72 2.52 -32.09
N ARG A 619 -7.39 3.63 -31.79
CA ARG A 619 -6.83 4.99 -31.94
C ARG A 619 -7.64 6.02 -31.15
N PRO A 620 -7.13 7.24 -30.91
CA PRO A 620 -7.92 8.33 -30.35
C PRO A 620 -9.22 8.57 -31.13
N GLU A 621 -10.25 9.10 -30.47
CA GLU A 621 -11.56 9.36 -31.08
C GLU A 621 -11.49 10.25 -32.33
N ASP A 622 -10.71 11.34 -32.27
CA ASP A 622 -10.60 12.36 -33.33
C ASP A 622 -9.72 11.96 -34.52
N ASP A 623 -9.05 10.80 -34.46
CA ASP A 623 -8.10 10.40 -35.47
C ASP A 623 -8.81 9.90 -36.75
N SER A 624 -8.34 10.35 -37.92
CA SER A 624 -9.03 10.15 -39.21
C SER A 624 -9.42 8.69 -39.42
N THR A 625 -10.72 8.40 -39.50
CA THR A 625 -11.15 7.05 -39.86
C THR A 625 -10.95 6.88 -41.35
N LEU A 626 -9.87 6.19 -41.74
CA LEU A 626 -9.83 5.55 -43.03
C LEU A 626 -11.10 4.70 -43.12
N LEU A 627 -12.07 5.14 -43.93
CA LEU A 627 -13.37 4.50 -44.14
C LEU A 627 -13.15 3.20 -44.95
N GLN A 628 -12.33 2.30 -44.40
CA GLN A 628 -11.94 1.06 -45.04
C GLN A 628 -13.17 0.16 -45.19
N GLU A 629 -13.38 -0.28 -46.42
CA GLU A 629 -14.44 -1.21 -46.77
C GLU A 629 -14.07 -2.60 -46.27
N ASP A 630 -14.98 -3.25 -45.54
CA ASP A 630 -14.84 -4.65 -45.16
C ASP A 630 -16.22 -5.32 -45.24
N HIS A 631 -16.32 -6.23 -46.19
CA HIS A 631 -17.55 -6.96 -46.52
C HIS A 631 -17.64 -8.30 -45.79
N SER A 632 -16.70 -8.63 -44.90
CA SER A 632 -16.76 -9.85 -44.11
C SER A 632 -17.93 -9.82 -43.14
N LEU A 633 -18.85 -10.78 -43.29
CA LEU A 633 -19.99 -10.95 -42.39
C LEU A 633 -19.54 -11.17 -40.93
N SER A 634 -18.41 -11.86 -40.72
CA SER A 634 -17.89 -12.14 -39.38
C SER A 634 -17.48 -10.88 -38.61
N ASN A 635 -16.92 -9.89 -39.31
CA ASN A 635 -16.56 -8.60 -38.71
C ASN A 635 -17.77 -7.65 -38.67
N ASN A 636 -18.59 -7.62 -39.72
CA ASN A 636 -19.78 -6.76 -39.77
C ASN A 636 -20.82 -7.12 -38.70
N ALA A 637 -20.89 -8.38 -38.27
CA ALA A 637 -21.78 -8.82 -37.19
C ALA A 637 -21.67 -8.02 -35.88
N TYR A 638 -20.50 -7.45 -35.58
CA TYR A 638 -20.27 -6.65 -34.38
C TYR A 638 -20.39 -5.14 -34.64
N ARG A 639 -20.46 -4.72 -35.91
CA ARG A 639 -20.49 -3.29 -36.28
C ARG A 639 -21.89 -2.73 -36.23
N HIS A 640 -21.98 -1.46 -35.83
CA HIS A 640 -23.20 -0.69 -35.92
C HIS A 640 -23.80 -0.73 -37.34
N PRO A 641 -25.15 -0.81 -37.50
CA PRO A 641 -25.82 -0.94 -38.80
C PRO A 641 -25.36 0.06 -39.87
N GLU A 642 -25.07 1.30 -39.50
CA GLU A 642 -24.64 2.37 -40.42
C GLU A 642 -23.20 2.22 -40.94
N ARG A 643 -22.45 1.24 -40.43
CA ARG A 643 -21.05 1.00 -40.78
C ARG A 643 -20.80 -0.37 -41.41
N TRP A 644 -21.85 -1.05 -41.84
CA TRP A 644 -21.72 -2.29 -42.64
C TRP A 644 -21.25 -1.96 -44.06
N GLY A 645 -20.36 -2.78 -44.59
CA GLY A 645 -19.81 -2.60 -45.94
C GLY A 645 -18.93 -1.35 -46.03
N LYS A 646 -19.37 -0.34 -46.79
CA LYS A 646 -18.68 0.96 -46.90
C LYS A 646 -19.20 1.90 -45.82
N PRO A 647 -18.39 2.25 -44.81
CA PRO A 647 -18.87 3.06 -43.69
C PRO A 647 -19.27 4.46 -44.17
N LEU A 648 -20.50 4.87 -43.86
CA LEU A 648 -21.03 6.20 -44.22
C LEU A 648 -20.65 7.28 -43.19
N ILE A 649 -20.31 6.85 -41.97
CA ILE A 649 -20.03 7.72 -40.84
C ILE A 649 -18.68 7.39 -40.18
N LYS A 650 -18.08 8.43 -39.57
CA LYS A 650 -16.90 8.28 -38.71
C LYS A 650 -17.20 7.38 -37.52
N PHE A 651 -16.17 6.75 -36.98
CA PHE A 651 -16.29 5.92 -35.79
C PHE A 651 -16.49 6.81 -34.55
N LYS A 652 -17.45 6.46 -33.68
CA LYS A 652 -17.73 7.11 -32.39
C LYS A 652 -17.73 6.05 -31.27
N LYS A 653 -17.63 6.49 -30.02
CA LYS A 653 -17.74 5.60 -28.83
C LYS A 653 -18.98 4.71 -28.84
N SER A 654 -20.13 5.21 -29.34
CA SER A 654 -21.38 4.43 -29.46
C SER A 654 -21.24 3.15 -30.29
N HIS A 655 -20.32 3.10 -31.25
CA HIS A 655 -20.10 1.90 -32.06
C HIS A 655 -19.35 0.80 -31.30
N ASP A 656 -18.42 1.15 -30.41
CA ASP A 656 -17.80 0.15 -29.52
C ASP A 656 -18.83 -0.35 -28.50
N ILE A 657 -19.73 0.52 -28.01
CA ILE A 657 -20.85 0.12 -27.13
C ILE A 657 -21.80 -0.85 -27.84
N TYR A 658 -22.11 -0.60 -29.12
CA TYR A 658 -22.89 -1.54 -29.93
C TYR A 658 -22.18 -2.89 -30.05
N SER A 659 -20.87 -2.88 -30.32
CA SER A 659 -20.04 -4.09 -30.41
C SER A 659 -20.04 -4.88 -29.10
N LEU A 660 -19.95 -4.18 -27.96
CA LEU A 660 -20.10 -4.77 -26.63
C LEU A 660 -21.49 -5.40 -26.48
N GLY A 661 -22.57 -4.74 -26.90
CA GLY A 661 -23.93 -5.29 -26.87
C GLY A 661 -24.05 -6.63 -27.60
N ILE A 662 -23.39 -6.79 -28.75
CA ILE A 662 -23.34 -8.07 -29.47
C ILE A 662 -22.58 -9.13 -28.67
N ILE A 663 -21.45 -8.80 -28.04
CA ILE A 663 -20.70 -9.73 -27.19
C ILE A 663 -21.51 -10.13 -25.95
N LEU A 664 -22.22 -9.18 -25.33
CA LEU A 664 -23.09 -9.45 -24.18
C LEU A 664 -24.26 -10.38 -24.57
N LEU A 665 -24.82 -10.19 -25.77
CA LEU A 665 -25.79 -11.12 -26.35
C LEU A 665 -25.19 -12.53 -26.52
N GLU A 666 -23.97 -12.65 -27.06
CA GLU A 666 -23.28 -13.93 -27.16
C GLU A 666 -23.06 -14.59 -25.81
N LEU A 667 -22.74 -13.82 -24.76
CA LEU A 667 -22.58 -14.31 -23.39
C LEU A 667 -23.91 -14.77 -22.77
N ALA A 668 -24.99 -14.02 -22.97
CA ALA A 668 -26.32 -14.38 -22.47
C ALA A 668 -26.76 -15.75 -23.01
N TYR A 669 -26.67 -15.93 -24.33
CA TYR A 669 -27.08 -17.19 -24.99
C TYR A 669 -25.96 -18.25 -25.04
N TRP A 670 -24.75 -17.89 -24.63
CA TRP A 670 -23.51 -18.69 -24.73
C TRP A 670 -23.31 -19.31 -26.12
N LYS A 671 -23.39 -18.43 -27.13
CA LYS A 671 -23.38 -18.81 -28.53
C LYS A 671 -22.82 -17.68 -29.38
N PRO A 672 -21.89 -17.93 -30.32
CA PRO A 672 -21.40 -16.90 -31.23
C PRO A 672 -22.51 -16.33 -32.13
N ILE A 673 -22.44 -15.03 -32.45
CA ILE A 673 -23.45 -14.28 -33.19
C ILE A 673 -23.72 -14.87 -34.59
N ILE A 674 -22.69 -15.40 -35.24
CA ILE A 674 -22.80 -16.05 -36.56
C ILE A 674 -23.68 -17.31 -36.51
N GLY A 675 -23.86 -17.92 -35.35
CA GLY A 675 -24.74 -19.06 -35.17
C GLY A 675 -26.23 -18.71 -35.04
N PHE A 676 -26.59 -17.42 -34.94
CA PHE A 676 -27.97 -16.98 -34.73
C PHE A 676 -28.80 -17.09 -36.02
N PRO A 677 -30.09 -17.46 -35.93
CA PRO A 677 -30.99 -17.53 -37.09
C PRO A 677 -31.03 -16.23 -37.92
N GLU A 678 -31.00 -15.09 -37.25
CA GLU A 678 -31.05 -13.74 -37.83
C GLU A 678 -29.85 -13.47 -38.76
N MET A 679 -28.73 -14.14 -38.51
CA MET A 679 -27.47 -14.01 -39.26
C MET A 679 -27.32 -15.02 -40.40
N LYS A 680 -28.26 -15.99 -40.53
CA LYS A 680 -28.20 -16.99 -41.60
C LYS A 680 -28.74 -16.40 -42.91
N SER A 681 -27.91 -16.42 -43.95
CA SER A 681 -28.37 -16.12 -45.31
C SER A 681 -29.16 -17.31 -45.87
N SER A 682 -30.44 -17.08 -46.21
CA SER A 682 -31.28 -18.01 -46.95
C SER A 682 -31.42 -17.55 -48.41
N PRO A 683 -31.62 -18.45 -49.39
CA PRO A 683 -31.88 -18.05 -50.78
C PRO A 683 -33.06 -17.06 -50.83
N GLY A 684 -32.81 -15.85 -51.32
CA GLY A 684 -33.82 -14.77 -51.40
C GLY A 684 -33.89 -13.81 -50.20
N ARG A 685 -33.14 -14.03 -49.12
CA ARG A 685 -33.07 -13.13 -47.95
C ARG A 685 -31.78 -12.31 -47.97
N THR A 686 -31.89 -11.05 -48.37
CA THR A 686 -30.80 -10.07 -48.21
C THR A 686 -30.67 -9.68 -46.74
N LEU A 687 -29.46 -9.80 -46.19
CA LEU A 687 -29.17 -9.35 -44.83
C LEU A 687 -29.17 -7.82 -44.80
N VAL A 688 -30.14 -7.24 -44.10
CA VAL A 688 -30.26 -5.79 -43.91
C VAL A 688 -29.86 -5.47 -42.47
N PRO A 689 -28.81 -4.67 -42.23
CA PRO A 689 -28.24 -4.47 -40.89
C PRO A 689 -29.25 -3.95 -39.87
N THR A 690 -30.08 -2.98 -40.27
CA THR A 690 -31.13 -2.40 -39.39
C THR A 690 -32.20 -3.41 -39.02
N LYS A 691 -32.66 -4.22 -39.99
CA LYS A 691 -33.63 -5.30 -39.72
C LYS A 691 -33.06 -6.35 -38.78
N ILE A 692 -31.78 -6.70 -38.92
CA ILE A 692 -31.12 -7.66 -38.01
C ILE A 692 -31.09 -7.09 -36.60
N ARG A 693 -30.71 -5.82 -36.43
CA ARG A 693 -30.75 -5.15 -35.12
C ARG A 693 -32.15 -5.21 -34.50
N ASP A 694 -33.18 -4.91 -35.27
CA ASP A 694 -34.58 -4.91 -34.79
C ASP A 694 -35.05 -6.32 -34.40
N GLU A 695 -34.71 -7.35 -35.18
CA GLU A 695 -35.01 -8.75 -34.88
C GLU A 695 -34.29 -9.21 -33.59
N LEU A 696 -33.01 -8.86 -33.42
CA LEU A 696 -32.24 -9.17 -32.20
C LEU A 696 -32.83 -8.46 -30.97
N LEU A 697 -33.23 -7.19 -31.09
CA LEU A 697 -33.92 -6.44 -30.04
C LEU A 697 -35.27 -7.07 -29.69
N GLY A 698 -36.02 -7.51 -30.69
CA GLY A 698 -37.27 -8.25 -30.51
C GLY A 698 -37.07 -9.50 -29.65
N ARG A 699 -36.09 -10.34 -30.02
CA ARG A 699 -35.70 -11.53 -29.25
C ARG A 699 -35.25 -11.19 -27.83
N LEU A 700 -34.41 -10.17 -27.67
CA LEU A 700 -33.92 -9.76 -26.35
C LEU A 700 -35.04 -9.29 -25.43
N ARG A 701 -36.06 -8.60 -25.95
CA ARG A 701 -37.20 -8.12 -25.15
C ARG A 701 -38.16 -9.24 -24.76
N THR A 702 -38.29 -10.29 -25.56
CA THR A 702 -39.23 -11.40 -25.31
C THR A 702 -38.58 -12.57 -24.58
N GLU A 703 -37.44 -13.07 -25.08
CA GLU A 703 -36.75 -14.26 -24.56
C GLU A 703 -35.63 -13.90 -23.58
N GLY A 704 -34.98 -12.74 -23.76
CA GLY A 704 -33.79 -12.34 -22.99
C GLY A 704 -33.96 -12.41 -21.46
N PRO A 705 -35.03 -11.86 -20.85
CA PRO A 705 -35.24 -11.94 -19.41
C PRO A 705 -35.33 -13.36 -18.88
N HIS A 706 -35.87 -14.30 -19.68
CA HIS A 706 -35.97 -15.71 -19.32
C HIS A 706 -34.63 -16.46 -19.49
N VAL A 707 -33.72 -15.94 -20.32
CA VAL A 707 -32.41 -16.55 -20.59
C VAL A 707 -31.35 -16.10 -19.59
N CYS A 708 -31.31 -14.80 -19.27
CA CYS A 708 -30.21 -14.19 -18.52
C CYS A 708 -30.64 -13.27 -17.36
N GLY A 709 -31.94 -13.16 -17.11
CA GLY A 709 -32.51 -12.21 -16.16
C GLY A 709 -32.75 -10.83 -16.77
N GLN A 710 -33.69 -10.08 -16.17
CA GLN A 710 -34.13 -8.79 -16.68
C GLN A 710 -32.98 -7.76 -16.75
N SER A 711 -32.20 -7.62 -15.68
CA SER A 711 -31.14 -6.62 -15.62
C SER A 711 -30.06 -6.83 -16.69
N PHE A 712 -29.68 -8.08 -16.97
CA PHE A 712 -28.69 -8.37 -18.00
C PHE A 712 -29.28 -8.12 -19.41
N ALA A 713 -30.51 -8.58 -19.67
CA ALA A 713 -31.21 -8.32 -20.93
C ALA A 713 -31.33 -6.80 -21.21
N ASP A 714 -31.69 -6.01 -20.20
CA ASP A 714 -31.84 -4.56 -20.34
C ASP A 714 -30.50 -3.86 -20.59
N SER A 715 -29.39 -4.35 -20.02
CA SER A 715 -28.06 -3.84 -20.34
C SER A 715 -27.68 -4.10 -21.80
N ILE A 716 -28.03 -5.27 -22.35
CA ILE A 716 -27.80 -5.59 -23.76
C ILE A 716 -28.64 -4.68 -24.65
N VAL A 717 -29.92 -4.51 -24.34
CA VAL A 717 -30.81 -3.59 -25.07
C VAL A 717 -30.25 -2.18 -25.04
N ALA A 718 -29.84 -1.68 -23.87
CA ALA A 718 -29.24 -0.36 -23.73
C ALA A 718 -27.98 -0.18 -24.59
N CYS A 719 -27.13 -1.22 -24.72
CA CYS A 719 -25.97 -1.17 -25.62
C CYS A 719 -26.39 -1.02 -27.09
N LEU A 720 -27.38 -1.80 -27.53
CA LEU A 720 -27.84 -1.82 -28.93
C LEU A 720 -28.67 -0.60 -29.31
N THR A 721 -29.19 0.15 -28.33
CA THR A 721 -29.95 1.40 -28.50
C THR A 721 -29.22 2.63 -27.96
N PHE A 722 -27.91 2.53 -27.72
CA PHE A 722 -27.19 3.57 -26.99
C PHE A 722 -27.17 4.92 -27.70
N GLU A 723 -27.08 4.96 -29.03
CA GLU A 723 -27.11 6.22 -29.79
C GLU A 723 -28.43 6.98 -29.64
N GLU A 724 -29.55 6.26 -29.45
CA GLU A 724 -30.86 6.86 -29.16
C GLU A 724 -30.92 7.39 -27.72
N ILE A 725 -30.28 6.70 -26.76
CA ILE A 725 -30.22 7.10 -25.35
C ILE A 725 -29.33 8.33 -25.16
N ALA A 726 -28.19 8.38 -25.84
CA ALA A 726 -27.23 9.47 -25.74
C ALA A 726 -27.61 10.70 -26.60
N ALA A 727 -28.70 10.64 -27.34
CA ALA A 727 -29.12 11.72 -28.23
C ALA A 727 -29.40 13.01 -27.45
N GLY A 728 -28.67 14.07 -27.77
CA GLY A 728 -28.83 15.39 -27.14
C GLY A 728 -28.11 15.57 -25.80
N LEU A 729 -27.37 14.56 -25.33
CA LEU A 729 -26.50 14.68 -24.16
C LEU A 729 -25.10 15.16 -24.57
N ASP A 730 -24.42 15.83 -23.63
CA ASP A 730 -22.98 16.10 -23.75
C ASP A 730 -22.16 14.82 -23.48
N GLU A 731 -20.84 14.90 -23.65
CA GLU A 731 -19.96 13.73 -23.50
C GLU A 731 -20.01 13.15 -22.08
N PHE A 732 -20.12 14.02 -21.07
CA PHE A 732 -20.27 13.64 -19.68
C PHE A 732 -21.61 12.92 -19.45
N GLY A 733 -22.73 13.49 -19.88
CA GLY A 733 -24.06 12.90 -19.75
C GLY A 733 -24.19 11.56 -20.48
N ALA A 734 -23.64 11.46 -21.69
CA ALA A 734 -23.59 10.19 -22.42
C ALA A 734 -22.77 9.14 -21.66
N HIS A 735 -21.61 9.51 -21.11
CA HIS A 735 -20.82 8.60 -20.28
C HIS A 735 -21.57 8.16 -19.01
N SER A 736 -22.28 9.07 -18.34
CA SER A 736 -23.09 8.76 -17.16
C SER A 736 -24.22 7.77 -17.47
N GLU A 737 -24.86 7.89 -18.64
CA GLU A 737 -25.85 6.90 -19.10
C GLU A 737 -25.22 5.53 -19.39
N PHE A 738 -24.02 5.51 -19.98
CA PHE A 738 -23.26 4.26 -20.20
C PHE A 738 -22.91 3.59 -18.86
N SER A 739 -22.35 4.37 -17.93
CA SER A 739 -21.97 3.89 -16.60
C SER A 739 -23.18 3.36 -15.83
N SER A 740 -24.28 4.11 -15.78
CA SER A 740 -25.48 3.75 -15.02
C SER A 740 -26.24 2.55 -15.60
N ARG A 741 -26.58 2.57 -16.90
CA ARG A 741 -27.45 1.55 -17.52
C ARG A 741 -26.74 0.25 -17.85
N ILE A 742 -25.43 0.29 -18.03
CA ILE A 742 -24.65 -0.86 -18.50
C ILE A 742 -23.65 -1.29 -17.42
N VAL A 743 -22.66 -0.47 -17.07
CA VAL A 743 -21.56 -0.88 -16.18
C VAL A 743 -22.07 -1.20 -14.77
N ASN A 744 -22.73 -0.25 -14.12
CA ASN A 744 -23.23 -0.38 -12.75
C ASN A 744 -24.35 -1.43 -12.66
N ARG A 745 -25.23 -1.48 -13.67
CA ARG A 745 -26.28 -2.50 -13.75
C ARG A 745 -25.69 -3.90 -13.80
N LEU A 746 -24.71 -4.17 -14.67
CA LEU A 746 -24.03 -5.47 -14.73
C LEU A 746 -23.30 -5.79 -13.41
N ALA A 747 -22.61 -4.82 -12.81
CA ALA A 747 -21.90 -4.99 -11.54
C ALA A 747 -22.84 -5.28 -10.35
N SER A 748 -24.07 -4.75 -10.37
CA SER A 748 -25.07 -4.97 -9.32
C SER A 748 -25.69 -6.37 -9.32
N ILE A 749 -25.52 -7.16 -10.38
CA ILE A 749 -26.08 -8.51 -10.48
C ILE A 749 -25.26 -9.44 -9.57
N ARG A 750 -25.72 -9.65 -8.33
CA ARG A 750 -25.09 -10.55 -7.35
C ARG A 750 -25.81 -11.90 -7.30
N GLY A 751 -25.04 -13.00 -7.23
CA GLY A 751 -25.55 -14.32 -6.82
C GLY A 751 -26.38 -15.10 -7.84
N ILE A 752 -25.95 -15.16 -9.11
CA ILE A 752 -26.53 -16.08 -10.11
C ILE A 752 -25.79 -17.40 -10.15
#